data_AF-A0AAW0NZ61-F1
#
_entry.id   AF-A0AAW0NZ61-F1
#
_cell.length_a   1.000
_cell.length_b   1.000
_cell.length_c   1.000
_cell.angle_alpha   90.00
_cell.angle_beta   90.00
_cell.angle_gamma   90.00
#
_symmetry.space_group_name_H-M   'P 1'
#
loop_
_entity.id
_entity.type
_entity.pdbx_description
1 polymer ?
#
loop_
_entity_poly.entity_id
_entity_poly.type
_entity_poly.pdbx_seq_one_letter_code
_entity_poly.pdbx_strand_id
1 'polypeptide(L)'
;MDHHEEMDQCNERERLKMRIALLEESVKSSELDCRSSRETIQRLMSELDQERRKTANSAAALDSLKVEYDALLSAKRSTESEKQTLLEQLEAGKRVIDAARRESQCLEKQVQEMERKIHVSQSETEAAQGRLHRFLNKVVKVLQRGSTNTLLSTENDIGQNTEDICNKTVSEMETRLSQVSAELSEQTELHHSTQQRAELAENQVQDLRDRLHRLESELLAVDVQRDGLRQDKQQYEEFLEQLSEVLKVDTIALDVGFDMRLKLILSRAEQLMRQEGSALVESKSLTYSLQRKLKSQKDQLESRSLHIQLLRKKVLELEEERRSKSALAVQREDAQVENKRLLKRVERLQTELRATRQSTTELKAQLNHTNELKLKVMEQNQTVQEQKKKLDLLEEKKTKVEKRLTSVTSDLEVKDKRTQEDQQELSTLRRSLKLMAEKERELSDFRTDVSQMLGLDPSAVDVSNHEVLKLLDTSLHHHHHHHVYPCDGRFWLCPIHQQSAPQNHFHRPGTSIDTSTARSHSLNDSAVAMRVLCPDCCHGFLCCQDNCQVFYIHNLPSSVTQNMLRKRFQVFGKAEDCKVIICNEERCGVIKIRQTGGQRHRRETAFNTAPAGLRRLTRKRYIDLGKDNHPTAFTSLLQAPFTGP
;
A
#
# COMPACT_ATOMS: atom_id res chain seq x y z
N MET A 1 -18.96 -43.45 30.61
CA MET A 1 -19.53 -42.34 29.81
C MET A 1 -18.40 -41.52 29.23
N ASP A 2 -17.59 -40.87 30.08
CA ASP A 2 -16.13 -40.72 29.99
C ASP A 2 -15.58 -40.49 28.56
N HIS A 3 -15.31 -41.56 27.81
CA HIS A 3 -14.72 -41.54 26.47
C HIS A 3 -15.48 -40.69 25.43
N HIS A 4 -16.80 -40.50 25.59
CA HIS A 4 -17.55 -39.58 24.73
C HIS A 4 -17.31 -38.12 25.11
N GLU A 5 -17.23 -37.81 26.41
CA GLU A 5 -16.90 -36.48 26.92
C GLU A 5 -15.44 -36.10 26.59
N GLU A 6 -14.50 -37.05 26.64
CA GLU A 6 -13.13 -36.84 26.17
C GLU A 6 -13.07 -36.48 24.68
N MET A 7 -13.84 -37.18 23.84
CA MET A 7 -13.88 -36.91 22.40
C MET A 7 -14.51 -35.55 22.10
N ASP A 8 -15.59 -35.17 22.79
CA ASP A 8 -16.21 -33.87 22.64
C ASP A 8 -15.34 -32.72 23.20
N GLN A 9 -14.60 -32.94 24.30
CA GLN A 9 -13.57 -32.02 24.78
C GLN A 9 -12.39 -31.90 23.79
N CYS A 10 -12.01 -32.99 23.10
CA CYS A 10 -10.98 -32.94 22.07
C CYS A 10 -11.45 -32.12 20.85
N ASN A 11 -12.66 -32.38 20.37
CA ASN A 11 -13.32 -31.63 19.29
C ASN A 11 -13.39 -30.13 19.59
N GLU A 12 -13.78 -29.75 20.81
CA GLU A 12 -13.83 -28.35 21.23
C GLU A 12 -12.43 -27.73 21.40
N ARG A 13 -11.45 -28.50 21.89
CA ARG A 13 -10.05 -28.06 21.94
C ARG A 13 -9.48 -27.80 20.54
N GLU A 14 -9.87 -28.57 19.53
CA GLU A 14 -9.47 -28.35 18.14
C GLU A 14 -10.16 -27.13 17.52
N ARG A 15 -11.46 -26.91 17.77
CA ARG A 15 -12.16 -25.66 17.41
C ARG A 15 -11.50 -24.43 18.04
N LEU A 16 -11.13 -24.51 19.32
CA LEU A 16 -10.45 -23.43 20.03
C LEU A 16 -9.05 -23.17 19.44
N LYS A 17 -8.26 -24.22 19.15
CA LYS A 17 -6.97 -24.07 18.43
C LYS A 17 -7.14 -23.40 17.07
N MET A 18 -8.12 -23.85 16.28
CA MET A 18 -8.42 -23.29 14.96
C MET A 18 -8.85 -21.82 15.06
N ARG A 19 -9.65 -21.46 16.07
CA ARG A 19 -10.06 -20.08 16.33
C ARG A 19 -8.91 -19.20 16.83
N ILE A 20 -8.00 -19.73 17.64
CA ILE A 20 -6.76 -19.05 18.06
C ILE A 20 -5.88 -18.78 16.83
N ALA A 21 -5.65 -19.78 15.97
CA ALA A 21 -4.87 -19.62 14.74
C ALA A 21 -5.47 -18.54 13.81
N LEU A 22 -6.80 -18.54 13.61
CA LEU A 22 -7.49 -17.51 12.82
C LEU A 22 -7.38 -16.11 13.45
N LEU A 23 -7.43 -15.99 14.78
CA LEU A 23 -7.23 -14.71 15.47
C LEU A 23 -5.78 -14.23 15.37
N GLU A 24 -4.80 -15.13 15.49
CA GLU A 24 -3.39 -14.80 15.25
C GLU A 24 -3.15 -14.33 13.82
N GLU A 25 -3.73 -15.01 12.81
CA GLU A 25 -3.66 -14.61 11.40
C GLU A 25 -4.25 -13.21 11.19
N SER A 26 -5.40 -12.93 11.83
CA SER A 26 -6.06 -11.62 11.82
C SER A 26 -5.26 -10.52 12.52
N VAL A 27 -4.49 -10.85 13.57
CA VAL A 27 -3.61 -9.88 14.24
C VAL A 27 -2.35 -9.64 13.40
N LYS A 28 -1.73 -10.68 12.85
CA LYS A 28 -0.54 -10.60 11.98
C LYS A 28 -0.82 -9.75 10.74
N SER A 29 -1.96 -9.95 10.09
CA SER A 29 -2.39 -9.12 8.95
C SER A 29 -2.67 -7.67 9.35
N SER A 30 -3.43 -7.44 10.43
CA SER A 30 -3.67 -6.08 10.94
C SER A 30 -2.39 -5.33 11.33
N GLU A 31 -1.39 -6.02 11.90
CA GLU A 31 -0.06 -5.45 12.15
C GLU A 31 0.67 -5.02 10.86
N LEU A 32 0.60 -5.82 9.78
CA LEU A 32 1.19 -5.49 8.49
C LEU A 32 0.50 -4.28 7.83
N ASP A 33 -0.82 -4.19 7.94
CA ASP A 33 -1.60 -3.02 7.49
C ASP A 33 -1.22 -1.77 8.31
N CYS A 34 -1.05 -1.90 9.62
CA CYS A 34 -0.60 -0.80 10.48
C CYS A 34 0.83 -0.34 10.14
N ARG A 35 1.74 -1.28 9.80
CA ARG A 35 3.12 -0.98 9.38
C ARG A 35 3.14 -0.25 8.03
N SER A 36 2.47 -0.78 7.01
CA SER A 36 2.43 -0.19 5.66
C SER A 36 1.70 1.16 5.61
N SER A 37 0.67 1.34 6.45
CA SER A 37 0.01 2.62 6.69
C SER A 37 0.97 3.63 7.33
N ARG A 38 1.68 3.24 8.40
CA ARG A 38 2.68 4.09 9.06
C ARG A 38 3.82 4.51 8.14
N GLU A 39 4.34 3.59 7.33
CA GLU A 39 5.36 3.88 6.31
C GLU A 39 4.84 4.88 5.26
N THR A 40 3.57 4.77 4.88
CA THR A 40 2.94 5.68 3.91
C THR A 40 2.69 7.06 4.50
N ILE A 41 2.26 7.16 5.76
CA ILE A 41 2.19 8.44 6.49
C ILE A 41 3.59 9.08 6.59
N GLN A 42 4.62 8.31 6.93
CA GLN A 42 5.99 8.81 7.02
C GLN A 42 6.54 9.30 5.67
N ARG A 43 6.18 8.62 4.57
CA ARG A 43 6.50 9.05 3.20
C ARG A 43 5.83 10.38 2.86
N LEU A 44 4.51 10.47 3.04
CA LEU A 44 3.72 11.69 2.78
C LEU A 44 4.17 12.87 3.65
N MET A 45 4.59 12.64 4.90
CA MET A 45 5.22 13.68 5.74
C MET A 45 6.54 14.18 5.14
N SER A 46 7.38 13.29 4.61
CA SER A 46 8.66 13.68 3.99
C SER A 46 8.47 14.44 2.68
N GLU A 47 7.45 14.10 1.90
CA GLU A 47 7.02 14.82 0.70
C GLU A 47 6.46 16.22 1.06
N LEU A 48 5.57 16.31 2.06
CA LEU A 48 5.03 17.59 2.56
C LEU A 48 6.14 18.52 3.07
N ASP A 49 7.12 18.00 3.80
CA ASP A 49 8.27 18.79 4.27
C ASP A 49 9.28 19.09 3.14
N GLN A 50 9.26 18.35 2.02
CA GLN A 50 9.99 18.72 0.80
C GLN A 50 9.28 19.87 0.06
N GLU A 51 7.96 19.81 -0.12
CA GLU A 51 7.20 20.89 -0.75
C GLU A 51 7.24 22.18 0.09
N ARG A 52 7.13 22.10 1.42
CA ARG A 52 7.34 23.27 2.31
C ARG A 52 8.70 23.93 2.10
N ARG A 53 9.78 23.14 1.94
CA ARG A 53 11.12 23.67 1.65
C ARG A 53 11.21 24.29 0.26
N LYS A 54 10.61 23.67 -0.77
CA LYS A 54 10.50 24.27 -2.11
C LYS A 54 9.75 25.60 -2.08
N THR A 55 8.60 25.68 -1.38
CA THR A 55 7.81 26.91 -1.23
C THR A 55 8.58 28.00 -0.49
N ALA A 56 9.25 27.67 0.63
CA ALA A 56 10.08 28.63 1.37
C ALA A 56 11.25 29.17 0.53
N ASN A 57 11.92 28.30 -0.23
CA ASN A 57 13.04 28.70 -1.07
C ASN A 57 12.56 29.52 -2.29
N SER A 58 11.37 29.22 -2.83
CA SER A 58 10.72 30.05 -3.86
C SER A 58 10.34 31.43 -3.33
N ALA A 59 9.86 31.54 -2.08
CA ALA A 59 9.54 32.82 -1.46
C ALA A 59 10.82 33.65 -1.25
N ALA A 60 11.88 33.06 -0.68
CA ALA A 60 13.16 33.72 -0.49
C ALA A 60 13.79 34.20 -1.82
N ALA A 61 13.67 33.42 -2.90
CA ALA A 61 14.13 33.83 -4.23
C ALA A 61 13.31 35.01 -4.80
N LEU A 62 11.98 35.00 -4.61
CA LEU A 62 11.12 36.13 -5.00
C LEU A 62 11.44 37.40 -4.20
N ASP A 63 11.76 37.28 -2.91
CA ASP A 63 12.13 38.43 -2.08
C ASP A 63 13.52 38.99 -2.41
N SER A 64 14.50 38.14 -2.77
CA SER A 64 15.78 38.60 -3.34
C SER A 64 15.55 39.38 -4.64
N LEU A 65 14.72 38.83 -5.54
CA LEU A 65 14.43 39.47 -6.84
C LEU A 65 13.70 40.82 -6.68
N LYS A 66 12.87 41.01 -5.64
CA LYS A 66 12.30 42.32 -5.30
C LYS A 66 13.37 43.32 -4.90
N VAL A 67 14.29 42.94 -4.00
CA VAL A 67 15.38 43.81 -3.55
C VAL A 67 16.30 44.19 -4.71
N GLU A 68 16.60 43.25 -5.60
CA GLU A 68 17.36 43.49 -6.84
C GLU A 68 16.59 44.43 -7.79
N TYR A 69 15.28 44.25 -7.96
CA TYR A 69 14.42 45.12 -8.75
C TYR A 69 14.36 46.55 -8.21
N ASP A 70 14.15 46.72 -6.90
CA ASP A 70 14.10 48.04 -6.25
C ASP A 70 15.46 48.75 -6.31
N ALA A 71 16.57 48.00 -6.18
CA ALA A 71 17.91 48.53 -6.38
C ALA A 71 18.13 49.01 -7.83
N LEU A 72 17.79 48.20 -8.84
CA LEU A 72 17.86 48.58 -10.25
C LEU A 72 16.96 49.79 -10.58
N LEU A 73 15.77 49.86 -9.99
CA LEU A 73 14.83 50.96 -10.16
C LEU A 73 15.34 52.26 -9.50
N SER A 74 16.07 52.16 -8.39
CA SER A 74 16.78 53.30 -7.78
C SER A 74 17.96 53.78 -8.65
N ALA A 75 18.75 52.86 -9.21
CA ALA A 75 19.85 53.18 -10.11
C ALA A 75 19.37 53.82 -11.44
N LYS A 76 18.22 53.36 -11.97
CA LYS A 76 17.55 54.02 -13.10
C LYS A 76 17.20 55.47 -12.76
N ARG A 77 16.64 55.74 -11.56
CA ARG A 77 16.30 57.12 -11.16
C ARG A 77 17.54 58.01 -11.03
N SER A 78 18.65 57.49 -10.51
CA SER A 78 19.94 58.22 -10.46
C SER A 78 20.41 58.61 -11.86
N THR A 79 20.59 57.61 -12.74
CA THR A 79 21.06 57.82 -14.13
C THR A 79 20.11 58.68 -14.97
N GLU A 80 18.80 58.63 -14.71
CA GLU A 80 17.81 59.50 -15.35
C GLU A 80 17.89 60.96 -14.85
N SER A 81 18.28 61.19 -13.59
CA SER A 81 18.59 62.52 -13.06
C SER A 81 19.95 63.06 -13.51
N GLU A 82 20.97 62.21 -13.61
CA GLU A 82 22.30 62.55 -14.16
C GLU A 82 22.20 62.93 -15.64
N LYS A 83 21.39 62.19 -16.41
CA LYS A 83 21.05 62.56 -17.79
C LYS A 83 20.40 63.95 -17.85
N GLN A 84 19.50 64.27 -16.93
CA GLN A 84 18.81 65.56 -16.92
C GLN A 84 19.78 66.72 -16.61
N THR A 85 20.66 66.58 -15.62
CA THR A 85 21.67 67.62 -15.33
C THR A 85 22.70 67.78 -16.44
N LEU A 86 23.09 66.69 -17.13
CA LEU A 86 23.94 66.77 -18.33
C LEU A 86 23.25 67.47 -19.51
N LEU A 87 21.93 67.31 -19.68
CA LEU A 87 21.16 68.05 -20.69
C LEU A 87 21.11 69.56 -20.34
N GLU A 88 20.87 69.90 -19.07
CA GLU A 88 20.86 71.29 -18.60
C GLU A 88 22.24 71.97 -18.76
N GLN A 89 23.33 71.24 -18.48
CA GLN A 89 24.70 71.69 -18.75
C GLN A 89 24.97 71.88 -20.25
N LEU A 90 24.51 70.96 -21.11
CA LEU A 90 24.62 71.08 -22.56
C LEU A 90 23.84 72.29 -23.10
N GLU A 91 22.66 72.59 -22.55
CA GLU A 91 21.87 73.78 -22.89
C GLU A 91 22.46 75.07 -22.35
N ALA A 92 23.14 75.04 -21.20
CA ALA A 92 23.95 76.17 -20.73
C ALA A 92 25.14 76.41 -21.66
N GLY A 93 25.89 75.37 -22.03
CA GLY A 93 27.01 75.45 -22.97
C GLY A 93 26.62 75.99 -24.34
N LYS A 94 25.49 75.52 -24.91
CA LYS A 94 24.92 76.08 -26.16
C LYS A 94 24.65 77.59 -26.03
N ARG A 95 24.01 78.03 -24.94
CA ARG A 95 23.71 79.46 -24.70
C ARG A 95 24.98 80.31 -24.61
N VAL A 96 26.05 79.80 -24.00
CA VAL A 96 27.37 80.46 -23.95
C VAL A 96 28.02 80.54 -25.33
N ILE A 97 28.03 79.44 -26.09
CA ILE A 97 28.56 79.42 -27.47
C ILE A 97 27.80 80.39 -28.37
N ASP A 98 26.48 80.44 -28.28
CA ASP A 98 25.67 81.40 -29.03
C ASP A 98 25.91 82.85 -28.60
N ALA A 99 26.22 83.11 -27.32
CA ALA A 99 26.61 84.45 -26.86
C ALA A 99 27.96 84.86 -27.48
N ALA A 100 28.99 84.02 -27.36
CA ALA A 100 30.31 84.25 -27.95
C ALA A 100 30.25 84.43 -29.48
N ARG A 101 29.36 83.69 -30.18
CA ARG A 101 29.12 83.88 -31.63
C ARG A 101 28.55 85.26 -31.96
N ARG A 102 27.62 85.79 -31.15
CA ARG A 102 27.06 87.15 -31.34
C ARG A 102 28.11 88.23 -31.04
N GLU A 103 29.00 87.98 -30.08
CA GLU A 103 30.11 88.86 -29.75
C GLU A 103 31.17 88.90 -30.86
N SER A 104 31.58 87.74 -31.39
CA SER A 104 32.44 87.63 -32.59
C SER A 104 31.87 88.44 -33.75
N GLN A 105 30.58 88.24 -34.08
CA GLN A 105 29.88 88.99 -35.13
C GLN A 105 29.72 90.50 -34.85
N CYS A 106 29.94 90.95 -33.62
CA CYS A 106 30.00 92.37 -33.27
C CYS A 106 31.41 92.91 -33.51
N LEU A 107 32.43 92.20 -33.03
CA LEU A 107 33.84 92.53 -33.21
C LEU A 107 34.24 92.51 -34.70
N GLU A 108 33.80 91.52 -35.48
CA GLU A 108 33.98 91.45 -36.94
C GLU A 108 33.45 92.71 -37.64
N LYS A 109 32.29 93.24 -37.23
CA LYS A 109 31.72 94.48 -37.79
C LYS A 109 32.53 95.71 -37.40
N GLN A 110 33.05 95.76 -36.18
CA GLN A 110 33.93 96.84 -35.72
C GLN A 110 35.26 96.83 -36.48
N VAL A 111 35.88 95.66 -36.66
CA VAL A 111 37.09 95.49 -37.48
C VAL A 111 36.85 96.00 -38.90
N GLN A 112 35.79 95.56 -39.57
CA GLN A 112 35.44 96.05 -40.91
C GLN A 112 35.16 97.57 -40.95
N GLU A 113 34.63 98.17 -39.90
CA GLU A 113 34.44 99.62 -39.84
C GLU A 113 35.77 100.37 -39.68
N MET A 114 36.71 99.82 -38.89
CA MET A 114 38.06 100.37 -38.76
C MET A 114 38.87 100.20 -40.04
N GLU A 115 38.76 99.07 -40.73
CA GLU A 115 39.34 98.85 -42.07
C GLU A 115 38.86 99.91 -43.07
N ARG A 116 37.55 100.17 -43.13
CA ARG A 116 36.97 101.24 -43.97
C ARG A 116 37.54 102.63 -43.61
N LYS A 117 37.66 102.96 -42.32
CA LYS A 117 38.22 104.24 -41.84
C LYS A 117 39.71 104.38 -42.20
N ILE A 118 40.49 103.31 -42.06
CA ILE A 118 41.90 103.27 -42.47
C ILE A 118 42.02 103.47 -43.99
N HIS A 119 41.21 102.78 -44.80
CA HIS A 119 41.28 102.92 -46.25
C HIS A 119 40.89 104.32 -46.73
N VAL A 120 39.89 104.96 -46.12
CA VAL A 120 39.56 106.37 -46.38
C VAL A 120 40.74 107.28 -46.05
N SER A 121 41.33 107.18 -44.85
CA SER A 121 42.44 108.05 -44.45
C SER A 121 43.72 107.82 -45.27
N GLN A 122 43.96 106.60 -45.76
CA GLN A 122 45.00 106.31 -46.76
C GLN A 122 44.74 107.10 -48.05
N SER A 123 43.54 107.02 -48.63
CA SER A 123 43.22 107.77 -49.85
C SER A 123 43.32 109.30 -49.69
N GLU A 124 42.97 109.82 -48.51
CA GLU A 124 43.08 111.24 -48.18
C GLU A 124 44.55 111.70 -48.03
N THR A 125 45.40 110.87 -47.41
CA THR A 125 46.83 111.15 -47.23
C THR A 125 47.61 111.03 -48.53
N GLU A 126 47.32 110.03 -49.39
CA GLU A 126 47.84 109.95 -50.76
C GLU A 126 47.47 111.19 -51.57
N ALA A 127 46.19 111.61 -51.51
CA ALA A 127 45.73 112.83 -52.17
C ALA A 127 46.42 114.09 -51.62
N ALA A 128 46.81 114.11 -50.35
CA ALA A 128 47.58 115.21 -49.74
C ALA A 128 49.06 115.21 -50.17
N GLN A 129 49.73 114.06 -50.20
CA GLN A 129 51.08 113.91 -50.72
C GLN A 129 51.15 114.33 -52.20
N GLY A 130 50.15 113.94 -53.00
CA GLY A 130 49.98 114.38 -54.38
C GLY A 130 49.71 115.88 -54.56
N ARG A 131 49.37 116.63 -53.49
CA ARG A 131 49.35 118.10 -53.48
C ARG A 131 50.75 118.66 -53.14
N LEU A 132 51.41 118.12 -52.12
CA LEU A 132 52.75 118.55 -51.69
C LEU A 132 53.82 118.37 -52.80
N HIS A 133 53.82 117.24 -53.50
CA HIS A 133 54.78 116.98 -54.59
C HIS A 133 54.63 118.00 -55.74
N ARG A 134 53.41 118.47 -56.02
CA ARG A 134 53.15 119.55 -57.00
C ARG A 134 53.59 120.94 -56.52
N PHE A 135 53.76 121.14 -55.21
CA PHE A 135 54.30 122.38 -54.64
C PHE A 135 55.84 122.40 -54.70
N LEU A 136 56.51 121.33 -54.27
CA LEU A 136 57.98 121.23 -54.30
C LEU A 136 58.56 121.44 -55.72
N ASN A 137 57.92 120.85 -56.73
CA ASN A 137 58.27 121.04 -58.15
C ASN A 137 58.07 122.49 -58.68
N LYS A 138 57.42 123.39 -57.92
CA LYS A 138 57.42 124.84 -58.21
C LYS A 138 58.61 125.54 -57.55
N VAL A 139 58.93 125.21 -56.29
CA VAL A 139 60.04 125.82 -55.54
C VAL A 139 61.38 125.57 -56.23
N VAL A 140 61.63 124.34 -56.70
CA VAL A 140 62.87 123.99 -57.42
C VAL A 140 63.10 124.87 -58.66
N LYS A 141 62.05 125.36 -59.33
CA LYS A 141 62.15 126.25 -60.50
C LYS A 141 62.50 127.70 -60.16
N VAL A 142 62.38 128.11 -58.89
CA VAL A 142 62.73 129.47 -58.42
C VAL A 142 64.22 129.56 -58.06
N LEU A 143 64.79 128.50 -57.50
CA LEU A 143 66.14 128.48 -56.92
C LEU A 143 67.29 128.32 -57.95
N GLN A 144 67.01 128.34 -59.25
CA GLN A 144 68.00 128.11 -60.32
C GLN A 144 68.53 129.41 -60.99
N ARG A 145 68.39 130.60 -60.38
CA ARG A 145 68.64 131.89 -61.07
C ARG A 145 69.54 132.90 -60.32
N GLY A 146 70.86 132.63 -60.31
CA GLY A 146 71.93 133.58 -59.93
C GLY A 146 72.16 133.76 -58.42
N SER A 147 73.26 134.37 -57.96
CA SER A 147 74.47 134.88 -58.65
C SER A 147 75.67 134.90 -57.68
N THR A 148 76.91 135.00 -58.18
CA THR A 148 78.17 134.91 -57.41
C THR A 148 78.96 136.25 -57.35
N ASN A 149 80.14 136.23 -56.71
CA ASN A 149 81.33 137.10 -56.93
C ASN A 149 81.33 138.53 -56.26
N THR A 150 82.45 139.20 -55.88
CA THR A 150 83.93 138.91 -55.89
C THR A 150 84.80 140.00 -55.19
N LEU A 151 86.03 139.63 -54.72
CA LEU A 151 87.33 140.39 -54.72
C LEU A 151 87.48 141.73 -53.93
N LEU A 152 88.68 142.32 -53.69
CA LEU A 152 90.01 141.86 -53.15
C LEU A 152 90.97 143.09 -52.96
N SER A 153 92.16 142.89 -52.36
CA SER A 153 93.43 143.66 -52.53
C SER A 153 93.58 145.06 -51.87
N THR A 154 94.78 145.58 -51.50
CA THR A 154 96.18 145.05 -51.46
C THR A 154 97.08 145.81 -50.47
N GLU A 155 98.26 145.24 -50.18
CA GLU A 155 99.35 145.74 -49.33
C GLU A 155 99.87 147.16 -49.62
N ASN A 156 100.29 147.88 -48.57
CA ASN A 156 101.39 148.89 -48.63
C ASN A 156 102.13 149.13 -47.28
N ASP A 157 102.09 148.14 -46.38
CA ASP A 157 103.24 147.52 -45.71
C ASP A 157 104.40 148.27 -45.00
N ILE A 158 105.03 147.52 -44.09
CA ILE A 158 106.35 147.69 -43.45
C ILE A 158 106.48 148.71 -42.29
N GLY A 159 105.88 149.89 -42.33
CA GLY A 159 106.05 150.89 -41.26
C GLY A 159 105.17 150.63 -40.02
N GLN A 160 103.86 150.61 -40.25
CA GLN A 160 102.83 150.18 -39.29
C GLN A 160 103.09 148.74 -38.79
N ASN A 161 103.72 147.94 -39.65
CA ASN A 161 103.84 146.48 -39.60
C ASN A 161 104.44 145.89 -38.31
N THR A 162 105.14 146.61 -37.44
CA THR A 162 105.73 146.03 -36.21
C THR A 162 104.82 146.12 -34.99
N GLU A 163 104.20 147.28 -34.75
CA GLU A 163 103.14 147.43 -33.75
C GLU A 163 101.84 146.78 -34.26
N ASP A 164 101.60 146.83 -35.57
CA ASP A 164 100.67 145.92 -36.21
C ASP A 164 101.09 144.47 -35.96
N ILE A 165 102.32 143.98 -36.19
CA ILE A 165 102.68 142.58 -35.89
C ILE A 165 102.36 142.20 -34.44
N CYS A 166 102.53 143.08 -33.45
CA CYS A 166 102.07 142.79 -32.08
C CYS A 166 100.54 142.73 -31.99
N ASN A 167 99.80 143.75 -32.44
CA ASN A 167 98.34 143.78 -32.37
C ASN A 167 97.66 142.75 -33.29
N LYS A 168 98.33 142.34 -34.36
CA LYS A 168 97.97 141.35 -35.40
C LYS A 168 98.35 139.95 -34.95
N THR A 169 99.42 139.73 -34.18
CA THR A 169 99.66 138.42 -33.54
C THR A 169 98.80 138.23 -32.30
N VAL A 170 98.47 139.29 -31.55
CA VAL A 170 97.41 139.24 -30.53
C VAL A 170 96.07 138.99 -31.19
N SER A 171 95.68 139.75 -32.22
CA SER A 171 94.42 139.52 -32.96
C SER A 171 94.42 138.17 -33.71
N GLU A 172 95.55 137.66 -34.19
CA GLU A 172 95.68 136.31 -34.75
C GLU A 172 95.52 135.25 -33.66
N MET A 173 96.08 135.45 -32.46
CA MET A 173 95.85 134.56 -31.32
C MET A 173 94.42 134.65 -30.81
N GLU A 174 93.78 135.81 -30.82
CA GLU A 174 92.36 136.01 -30.43
C GLU A 174 91.40 135.44 -31.47
N THR A 175 91.67 135.61 -32.77
CA THR A 175 90.90 134.97 -33.84
C THR A 175 91.13 133.47 -33.89
N ARG A 176 92.35 132.97 -33.61
CA ARG A 176 92.63 131.54 -33.44
C ARG A 176 92.01 130.96 -32.17
N LEU A 177 91.95 131.71 -31.06
CA LEU A 177 91.22 131.31 -29.86
C LEU A 177 89.71 131.32 -30.10
N SER A 178 89.19 132.32 -30.82
CA SER A 178 87.79 132.38 -31.23
C SER A 178 87.44 131.25 -32.20
N GLN A 179 88.33 130.93 -33.15
CA GLN A 179 88.20 129.81 -34.08
C GLN A 179 88.24 128.49 -33.32
N VAL A 180 89.25 128.23 -32.49
CA VAL A 180 89.35 127.00 -31.69
C VAL A 180 88.19 126.88 -30.70
N SER A 181 87.66 127.99 -30.16
CA SER A 181 86.46 127.98 -29.32
C SER A 181 85.18 127.70 -30.12
N ALA A 182 85.07 128.16 -31.36
CA ALA A 182 83.95 127.88 -32.25
C ALA A 182 84.00 126.42 -32.75
N GLU A 183 85.17 125.96 -33.20
CA GLU A 183 85.45 124.56 -33.55
C GLU A 183 85.18 123.64 -32.37
N LEU A 184 85.60 123.99 -31.14
CA LEU A 184 85.29 123.22 -29.94
C LEU A 184 83.78 123.20 -29.64
N SER A 185 83.07 124.32 -29.82
CA SER A 185 81.62 124.38 -29.68
C SER A 185 80.94 123.44 -30.69
N GLU A 186 81.30 123.54 -31.98
CA GLU A 186 80.80 122.67 -33.05
C GLU A 186 81.10 121.20 -32.77
N GLN A 187 82.30 120.86 -32.30
CA GLN A 187 82.63 119.49 -31.88
C GLN A 187 81.78 119.03 -30.69
N THR A 188 81.50 119.88 -29.69
CA THR A 188 80.62 119.50 -28.56
C THR A 188 79.16 119.31 -28.99
N GLU A 189 78.63 120.14 -29.89
CA GLU A 189 77.30 119.97 -30.47
C GLU A 189 77.22 118.70 -31.34
N LEU A 190 78.25 118.44 -32.17
CA LEU A 190 78.37 117.23 -32.96
C LEU A 190 78.47 115.98 -32.07
N HIS A 191 79.24 116.03 -30.99
CA HIS A 191 79.32 114.94 -30.00
C HIS A 191 77.98 114.70 -29.29
N HIS A 192 77.27 115.75 -28.87
CA HIS A 192 75.94 115.57 -28.28
C HIS A 192 74.94 114.99 -29.29
N SER A 193 75.00 115.43 -30.55
CA SER A 193 74.20 114.90 -31.66
C SER A 193 74.57 113.45 -32.06
N THR A 194 75.83 113.02 -31.92
CA THR A 194 76.19 111.60 -32.10
C THR A 194 75.75 110.76 -30.91
N GLN A 195 75.88 111.25 -29.67
CA GLN A 195 75.41 110.56 -28.47
C GLN A 195 73.89 110.36 -28.49
N GLN A 196 73.10 111.41 -28.74
CA GLN A 196 71.63 111.30 -28.79
C GLN A 196 71.17 110.31 -29.88
N ARG A 197 71.86 110.25 -31.02
CA ARG A 197 71.59 109.26 -32.08
C ARG A 197 71.99 107.85 -31.68
N ALA A 198 73.08 107.67 -30.90
CA ALA A 198 73.46 106.38 -30.35
C ALA A 198 72.42 105.89 -29.32
N GLU A 199 72.03 106.73 -28.37
CA GLU A 199 70.99 106.42 -27.37
C GLU A 199 69.65 106.04 -28.04
N LEU A 200 69.23 106.77 -29.08
CA LEU A 200 68.04 106.42 -29.86
C LEU A 200 68.17 105.08 -30.60
N ALA A 201 69.36 104.77 -31.15
CA ALA A 201 69.62 103.50 -31.81
C ALA A 201 69.67 102.33 -30.81
N GLU A 202 70.24 102.52 -29.62
CA GLU A 202 70.26 101.51 -28.54
C GLU A 202 68.84 101.20 -28.05
N ASN A 203 68.01 102.21 -27.84
CA ASN A 203 66.59 102.02 -27.50
C ASN A 203 65.81 101.27 -28.59
N GLN A 204 66.03 101.59 -29.87
CA GLN A 204 65.43 100.85 -30.99
C GLN A 204 65.90 99.38 -31.06
N VAL A 205 67.19 99.14 -30.84
CA VAL A 205 67.75 97.78 -30.78
C VAL A 205 67.18 97.00 -29.59
N GLN A 206 66.89 97.66 -28.46
CA GLN A 206 66.29 96.98 -27.31
C GLN A 206 64.82 96.61 -27.52
N ASP A 207 63.97 97.49 -28.08
CA ASP A 207 62.60 97.09 -28.44
C ASP A 207 62.58 95.94 -29.47
N LEU A 208 63.49 95.96 -30.45
CA LEU A 208 63.62 94.87 -31.41
C LEU A 208 64.06 93.55 -30.75
N ARG A 209 64.95 93.57 -29.75
CA ARG A 209 65.31 92.39 -28.94
C ARG A 209 64.13 91.87 -28.13
N ASP A 210 63.45 92.76 -27.41
CA ASP A 210 62.29 92.40 -26.58
C ASP A 210 61.15 91.83 -27.44
N ARG A 211 60.96 92.38 -28.65
CA ARG A 211 60.00 91.89 -29.63
C ARG A 211 60.39 90.54 -30.23
N LEU A 212 61.67 90.32 -30.55
CA LEU A 212 62.17 89.01 -30.96
C LEU A 212 61.92 87.97 -29.85
N HIS A 213 62.30 88.28 -28.62
CA HIS A 213 62.15 87.34 -27.50
C HIS A 213 60.70 86.98 -27.19
N ARG A 214 59.76 87.93 -27.36
CA ARG A 214 58.30 87.64 -27.30
C ARG A 214 57.89 86.65 -28.41
N LEU A 215 58.29 86.90 -29.66
CA LEU A 215 57.97 86.02 -30.80
C LEU A 215 58.61 84.63 -30.70
N GLU A 216 59.83 84.53 -30.18
CA GLU A 216 60.49 83.25 -29.87
C GLU A 216 59.71 82.46 -28.80
N SER A 217 59.24 83.15 -27.75
CA SER A 217 58.44 82.54 -26.69
C SER A 217 57.06 82.08 -27.18
N GLU A 218 56.42 82.87 -28.04
CA GLU A 218 55.15 82.51 -28.69
C GLU A 218 55.33 81.30 -29.63
N LEU A 219 56.41 81.25 -30.42
CA LEU A 219 56.73 80.13 -31.29
C LEU A 219 56.94 78.83 -30.50
N LEU A 220 57.71 78.88 -29.41
CA LEU A 220 57.94 77.73 -28.52
C LEU A 220 56.63 77.25 -27.86
N ALA A 221 55.74 78.17 -27.48
CA ALA A 221 54.42 77.80 -26.95
C ALA A 221 53.54 77.09 -28.00
N VAL A 222 53.58 77.55 -29.26
CA VAL A 222 52.87 76.90 -30.39
C VAL A 222 53.48 75.54 -30.74
N ASP A 223 54.81 75.40 -30.68
CA ASP A 223 55.50 74.11 -30.88
C ASP A 223 55.04 73.08 -29.84
N VAL A 224 55.01 73.45 -28.55
CA VAL A 224 54.53 72.57 -27.46
C VAL A 224 53.06 72.21 -27.63
N GLN A 225 52.20 73.16 -28.02
CA GLN A 225 50.78 72.87 -28.30
C GLN A 225 50.60 71.90 -29.47
N ARG A 226 51.35 72.08 -30.56
CA ARG A 226 51.33 71.17 -31.72
C ARG A 226 51.78 69.76 -31.34
N ASP A 227 52.80 69.65 -30.50
CA ASP A 227 53.36 68.35 -30.13
C ASP A 227 52.46 67.61 -29.11
N GLY A 228 51.73 68.35 -28.26
CA GLY A 228 50.58 67.81 -27.52
C GLY A 228 49.48 67.26 -28.43
N LEU A 229 49.03 68.03 -29.44
CA LEU A 229 48.03 67.59 -30.43
C LEU A 229 48.49 66.38 -31.25
N ARG A 230 49.81 66.22 -31.48
CA ARG A 230 50.40 65.02 -32.11
C ARG A 230 50.32 63.81 -31.18
N GLN A 231 50.60 63.98 -29.89
CA GLN A 231 50.49 62.91 -28.90
C GLN A 231 49.04 62.45 -28.70
N ASP A 232 48.08 63.38 -28.65
CA ASP A 232 46.65 63.07 -28.60
C ASP A 232 46.22 62.28 -29.84
N LYS A 233 46.63 62.72 -31.05
CA LYS A 233 46.36 62.02 -32.31
C LYS A 233 46.86 60.57 -32.28
N GLN A 234 48.08 60.34 -31.78
CA GLN A 234 48.65 59.00 -31.65
C GLN A 234 47.83 58.11 -30.71
N GLN A 235 47.41 58.62 -29.54
CA GLN A 235 46.54 57.89 -28.62
C GLN A 235 45.18 57.52 -29.25
N TYR A 236 44.58 58.40 -30.05
CA TYR A 236 43.35 58.08 -30.78
C TYR A 236 43.58 57.05 -31.90
N GLU A 237 44.72 57.09 -32.59
CA GLU A 237 45.07 56.08 -33.60
C GLU A 237 45.31 54.70 -32.99
N GLU A 238 46.03 54.61 -31.86
CA GLU A 238 46.20 53.38 -31.06
C GLU A 238 44.87 52.84 -30.52
N PHE A 239 43.98 53.71 -30.03
CA PHE A 239 42.65 53.31 -29.57
C PHE A 239 41.79 52.74 -30.72
N LEU A 240 41.82 53.36 -31.90
CA LEU A 240 41.13 52.81 -33.08
C LEU A 240 41.78 51.51 -33.56
N GLU A 241 43.08 51.28 -33.30
CA GLU A 241 43.76 50.00 -33.52
C GLU A 241 43.13 48.88 -32.69
N GLN A 242 43.06 49.08 -31.38
CA GLN A 242 42.45 48.14 -30.44
C GLN A 242 40.97 47.89 -30.76
N LEU A 243 40.22 48.94 -31.12
CA LEU A 243 38.82 48.83 -31.52
C LEU A 243 38.64 48.09 -32.87
N SER A 244 39.58 48.26 -33.81
CA SER A 244 39.60 47.52 -35.08
C SER A 244 39.81 46.02 -34.84
N GLU A 245 40.74 45.65 -33.96
CA GLU A 245 41.02 44.26 -33.58
C GLU A 245 39.83 43.62 -32.86
N VAL A 246 39.26 44.30 -31.85
CA VAL A 246 38.11 43.80 -31.07
C VAL A 246 36.88 43.54 -31.94
N LEU A 247 36.58 44.44 -32.89
CA LEU A 247 35.47 44.28 -33.84
C LEU A 247 35.82 43.36 -35.03
N LYS A 248 37.09 42.96 -35.15
CA LYS A 248 37.64 42.20 -36.28
C LYS A 248 37.28 42.84 -37.61
N VAL A 249 37.71 44.10 -37.75
CA VAL A 249 37.78 44.81 -39.04
C VAL A 249 38.99 44.27 -39.79
N ASP A 250 38.86 44.02 -41.10
CA ASP A 250 39.93 43.39 -41.90
C ASP A 250 41.23 44.20 -41.89
N THR A 251 42.39 43.53 -41.89
CA THR A 251 43.71 44.19 -41.77
C THR A 251 44.02 45.17 -42.90
N ILE A 252 43.38 45.01 -44.07
CA ILE A 252 43.48 45.94 -45.20
C ILE A 252 42.89 47.33 -44.85
N ALA A 253 42.04 47.42 -43.82
CA ALA A 253 41.51 48.68 -43.32
C ALA A 253 42.51 49.51 -42.49
N LEU A 254 43.63 48.92 -42.06
CA LEU A 254 44.63 49.57 -41.21
C LEU A 254 45.46 50.60 -41.99
N ASP A 255 45.74 50.33 -43.26
CA ASP A 255 46.46 51.25 -44.17
C ASP A 255 45.57 52.41 -44.69
N VAL A 256 44.29 52.45 -44.32
CA VAL A 256 43.34 53.47 -44.78
C VAL A 256 43.18 54.55 -43.72
N GLY A 257 43.39 55.82 -44.13
CA GLY A 257 43.42 56.97 -43.22
C GLY A 257 42.20 57.08 -42.29
N PHE A 258 42.47 57.61 -41.08
CA PHE A 258 41.59 57.77 -39.92
C PHE A 258 40.07 57.82 -40.19
N ASP A 259 39.60 58.74 -41.04
CA ASP A 259 38.17 58.93 -41.32
C ASP A 259 37.48 57.72 -41.96
N MET A 260 38.21 56.91 -42.73
CA MET A 260 37.70 55.69 -43.34
C MET A 260 37.75 54.52 -42.37
N ARG A 261 38.82 54.41 -41.57
CA ARG A 261 38.92 53.45 -40.46
C ARG A 261 37.72 53.56 -39.52
N LEU A 262 37.35 54.79 -39.14
CA LEU A 262 36.19 55.08 -38.29
C LEU A 262 34.86 54.63 -38.94
N LYS A 263 34.68 54.84 -40.25
CA LYS A 263 33.49 54.39 -41.00
C LYS A 263 33.41 52.86 -41.13
N LEU A 264 34.56 52.20 -41.28
CA LEU A 264 34.65 50.74 -41.34
C LEU A 264 34.33 50.12 -39.98
N ILE A 265 34.86 50.69 -38.88
CA ILE A 265 34.49 50.37 -37.50
C ILE A 265 32.98 50.51 -37.27
N LEU A 266 32.37 51.63 -37.68
CA LEU A 266 30.93 51.86 -37.55
C LEU A 266 30.11 50.83 -38.33
N SER A 267 30.41 50.64 -39.61
CA SER A 267 29.74 49.67 -40.49
C SER A 267 29.85 48.24 -39.97
N ARG A 268 31.01 47.88 -39.40
CA ARG A 268 31.25 46.59 -38.76
C ARG A 268 30.41 46.39 -37.49
N ALA A 269 30.34 47.40 -36.62
CA ALA A 269 29.51 47.36 -35.43
C ALA A 269 28.01 47.23 -35.77
N GLU A 270 27.53 47.97 -36.77
CA GLU A 270 26.16 47.81 -37.28
C GLU A 270 25.91 46.42 -37.89
N GLN A 271 26.86 45.88 -38.65
CA GLN A 271 26.74 44.53 -39.21
C GLN A 271 26.59 43.47 -38.11
N LEU A 272 27.44 43.53 -37.07
CA LEU A 272 27.36 42.63 -35.92
C LEU A 272 26.03 42.78 -35.17
N MET A 273 25.57 44.01 -34.93
CA MET A 273 24.25 44.27 -34.33
C MET A 273 23.11 43.67 -35.15
N ARG A 274 23.16 43.78 -36.49
CA ARG A 274 22.15 43.17 -37.39
C ARG A 274 22.22 41.64 -37.34
N GLN A 275 23.41 41.05 -37.29
CA GLN A 275 23.62 39.59 -37.22
C GLN A 275 23.09 39.00 -35.90
N GLU A 276 23.44 39.59 -34.76
CA GLU A 276 22.90 39.22 -33.44
C GLU A 276 21.38 39.41 -33.38
N GLY A 277 20.87 40.50 -33.98
CA GLY A 277 19.44 40.75 -34.14
C GLY A 277 18.70 39.61 -34.88
N SER A 278 19.25 39.14 -36.01
CA SER A 278 18.68 37.98 -36.72
C SER A 278 18.77 36.70 -35.91
N ALA A 279 19.91 36.39 -35.29
CA ALA A 279 20.10 35.18 -34.48
C ALA A 279 19.15 35.13 -33.27
N LEU A 280 18.89 36.29 -32.64
CA LEU A 280 17.93 36.42 -31.55
C LEU A 280 16.48 36.18 -32.02
N VAL A 281 16.10 36.68 -33.21
CA VAL A 281 14.78 36.44 -33.80
C VAL A 281 14.60 34.96 -34.17
N GLU A 282 15.59 34.33 -34.78
CA GLU A 282 15.59 32.90 -35.10
C GLU A 282 15.48 32.04 -33.83
N SER A 283 16.31 32.29 -32.82
CA SER A 283 16.29 31.62 -31.51
C SER A 283 14.94 31.76 -30.79
N LYS A 284 14.34 32.96 -30.82
CA LYS A 284 12.99 33.22 -30.32
C LYS A 284 11.92 32.43 -31.09
N SER A 285 12.04 32.35 -32.42
CA SER A 285 11.12 31.56 -33.26
C SER A 285 11.21 30.06 -32.98
N LEU A 286 12.43 29.54 -32.78
CA LEU A 286 12.69 28.15 -32.41
C LEU A 286 12.12 27.85 -31.02
N THR A 287 12.28 28.77 -30.06
CA THR A 287 11.72 28.65 -28.71
C THR A 287 10.19 28.55 -28.76
N TYR A 288 9.49 29.41 -29.53
CA TYR A 288 8.04 29.29 -29.73
C TYR A 288 7.64 28.01 -30.49
N SER A 289 8.47 27.50 -31.39
CA SER A 289 8.25 26.22 -32.07
C SER A 289 8.33 25.04 -31.09
N LEU A 290 9.37 25.01 -30.26
CA LEU A 290 9.57 24.01 -29.21
C LEU A 290 8.49 24.09 -28.12
N GLN A 291 8.11 25.30 -27.69
CA GLN A 291 7.04 25.50 -26.71
C GLN A 291 5.69 24.97 -27.21
N ARG A 292 5.36 25.16 -28.50
CA ARG A 292 4.16 24.58 -29.12
C ARG A 292 4.23 23.05 -29.20
N LYS A 293 5.39 22.48 -29.57
CA LYS A 293 5.60 21.02 -29.57
C LYS A 293 5.46 20.42 -28.17
N LEU A 294 6.06 21.05 -27.16
CA LEU A 294 5.99 20.63 -25.76
C LEU A 294 4.56 20.70 -25.22
N LYS A 295 3.80 21.76 -25.55
CA LYS A 295 2.36 21.81 -25.21
C LYS A 295 1.61 20.65 -25.87
N SER A 296 1.76 20.44 -27.17
CA SER A 296 1.07 19.34 -27.87
C SER A 296 1.43 17.96 -27.31
N GLN A 297 2.69 17.72 -26.88
CA GLN A 297 3.10 16.49 -26.23
C GLN A 297 2.49 16.35 -24.82
N LYS A 298 2.40 17.44 -24.05
CA LYS A 298 1.70 17.46 -22.76
C LYS A 298 0.22 17.11 -22.93
N ASP A 299 -0.47 17.78 -23.84
CA ASP A 299 -1.90 17.57 -24.11
C ASP A 299 -2.16 16.10 -24.55
N GLN A 300 -1.25 15.49 -25.33
CA GLN A 300 -1.29 14.06 -25.67
C GLN A 300 -1.06 13.12 -24.48
N LEU A 301 -0.15 13.46 -23.56
CA LEU A 301 0.11 12.67 -22.36
C LEU A 301 -1.06 12.74 -21.37
N GLU A 302 -1.69 13.90 -21.22
CA GLU A 302 -2.89 14.06 -20.38
C GLU A 302 -4.07 13.25 -20.96
N SER A 303 -4.30 13.31 -22.27
CA SER A 303 -5.29 12.46 -22.97
C SER A 303 -5.03 10.95 -22.77
N ARG A 304 -3.78 10.49 -22.91
CA ARG A 304 -3.41 9.09 -22.65
C ARG A 304 -3.57 8.71 -21.17
N SER A 305 -3.28 9.61 -20.24
CA SER A 305 -3.47 9.40 -18.80
C SER A 305 -4.96 9.20 -18.47
N LEU A 306 -5.85 10.04 -19.03
CA LEU A 306 -7.30 9.89 -18.89
C LEU A 306 -7.80 8.56 -19.47
N HIS A 307 -7.29 8.13 -20.63
CA HIS A 307 -7.63 6.82 -21.20
C HIS A 307 -7.17 5.65 -20.30
N ILE A 308 -5.97 5.72 -19.73
CA ILE A 308 -5.47 4.70 -18.77
C ILE A 308 -6.33 4.67 -17.49
N GLN A 309 -6.79 5.83 -17.01
CA GLN A 309 -7.71 5.90 -15.86
C GLN A 309 -9.07 5.28 -16.18
N LEU A 310 -9.63 5.54 -17.37
CA LEU A 310 -10.87 4.93 -17.85
C LEU A 310 -10.75 3.40 -17.95
N LEU A 311 -9.65 2.89 -18.53
CA LEU A 311 -9.38 1.46 -18.63
C LEU A 311 -9.24 0.81 -17.25
N ARG A 312 -8.52 1.43 -16.31
CA ARG A 312 -8.42 0.96 -14.92
C ARG A 312 -9.79 0.87 -14.24
N LYS A 313 -10.66 1.88 -14.42
CA LYS A 313 -12.04 1.85 -13.91
C LYS A 313 -12.84 0.69 -14.53
N LYS A 314 -12.76 0.49 -15.85
CA LYS A 314 -13.47 -0.62 -16.53
C LYS A 314 -12.96 -2.00 -16.11
N VAL A 315 -11.66 -2.16 -15.81
CA VAL A 315 -11.11 -3.40 -15.25
C VAL A 315 -11.66 -3.67 -13.84
N LEU A 316 -11.72 -2.66 -12.97
CA LEU A 316 -12.31 -2.81 -11.63
C LEU A 316 -13.79 -3.22 -11.70
N GLU A 317 -14.58 -2.56 -12.56
CA GLU A 317 -15.99 -2.94 -12.81
C GLU A 317 -16.12 -4.41 -13.28
N LEU A 318 -15.27 -4.85 -14.22
CA LEU A 318 -15.28 -6.23 -14.72
C LEU A 318 -14.83 -7.25 -13.67
N GLU A 319 -13.92 -6.86 -12.75
CA GLU A 319 -13.56 -7.70 -11.62
C GLU A 319 -14.69 -7.82 -10.60
N GLU A 320 -15.43 -6.76 -10.31
CA GLU A 320 -16.60 -6.78 -9.43
C GLU A 320 -17.75 -7.59 -10.04
N GLU A 321 -17.99 -7.46 -11.34
CA GLU A 321 -18.86 -8.35 -12.10
C GLU A 321 -18.41 -9.82 -12.02
N ARG A 322 -17.10 -10.11 -12.11
CA ARG A 322 -16.58 -11.48 -11.97
C ARG A 322 -16.75 -12.03 -10.56
N ARG A 323 -16.45 -11.23 -9.53
CA ARG A 323 -16.59 -11.60 -8.10
C ARG A 323 -18.06 -11.92 -7.76
N SER A 324 -18.99 -11.07 -8.18
CA SER A 324 -20.43 -11.28 -7.98
C SER A 324 -20.98 -12.48 -8.75
N LYS A 325 -20.59 -12.68 -10.02
CA LYS A 325 -20.93 -13.89 -10.79
C LYS A 325 -20.39 -15.16 -10.13
N SER A 326 -19.19 -15.11 -9.55
CA SER A 326 -18.61 -16.23 -8.80
C SER A 326 -19.36 -16.53 -7.49
N ALA A 327 -19.76 -15.50 -6.74
CA ALA A 327 -20.56 -15.68 -5.52
C ALA A 327 -21.93 -16.30 -5.83
N LEU A 328 -22.58 -15.87 -6.91
CA LEU A 328 -23.84 -16.46 -7.39
C LEU A 328 -23.68 -17.90 -7.89
N ALA A 329 -22.50 -18.29 -8.38
CA ALA A 329 -22.21 -19.69 -8.73
C ALA A 329 -22.13 -20.56 -7.48
N VAL A 330 -21.36 -20.14 -6.46
CA VAL A 330 -21.25 -20.86 -5.18
C VAL A 330 -22.62 -21.01 -4.50
N GLN A 331 -23.41 -19.94 -4.42
CA GLN A 331 -24.77 -20.00 -3.86
C GLN A 331 -25.70 -20.99 -4.61
N ARG A 332 -25.52 -21.17 -5.92
CA ARG A 332 -26.26 -22.18 -6.71
C ARG A 332 -25.78 -23.59 -6.42
N GLU A 333 -24.47 -23.80 -6.22
CA GLU A 333 -23.90 -25.08 -5.85
C GLU A 333 -24.34 -25.51 -4.45
N ASP A 334 -24.28 -24.60 -3.46
CA ASP A 334 -24.80 -24.81 -2.11
C ASP A 334 -26.30 -25.18 -2.14
N ALA A 335 -27.12 -24.40 -2.86
CA ALA A 335 -28.54 -24.69 -3.01
C ALA A 335 -28.79 -26.03 -3.74
N GLN A 336 -27.93 -26.45 -4.67
CA GLN A 336 -28.02 -27.75 -5.32
C GLN A 336 -27.62 -28.89 -4.39
N VAL A 337 -26.62 -28.69 -3.51
CA VAL A 337 -26.23 -29.63 -2.47
C VAL A 337 -27.35 -29.82 -1.45
N GLU A 338 -27.99 -28.74 -1.00
CA GLU A 338 -29.16 -28.84 -0.11
C GLU A 338 -30.37 -29.52 -0.80
N ASN A 339 -30.66 -29.21 -2.07
CA ASN A 339 -31.69 -29.96 -2.81
C ASN A 339 -31.36 -31.46 -2.89
N LYS A 340 -30.09 -31.84 -3.11
CA LYS A 340 -29.64 -33.25 -3.08
C LYS A 340 -29.76 -33.88 -1.67
N ARG A 341 -29.58 -33.12 -0.59
CA ARG A 341 -29.79 -33.57 0.80
C ARG A 341 -31.28 -33.77 1.10
N LEU A 342 -32.12 -32.82 0.71
CA LEU A 342 -33.58 -32.87 0.88
C LEU A 342 -34.21 -34.01 0.08
N LEU A 343 -33.81 -34.22 -1.18
CA LEU A 343 -34.25 -35.37 -1.98
C LEU A 343 -33.94 -36.70 -1.29
N LYS A 344 -32.71 -36.89 -0.80
CA LYS A 344 -32.34 -38.09 -0.02
C LYS A 344 -33.13 -38.24 1.29
N ARG A 345 -33.58 -37.15 1.90
CA ARG A 345 -34.47 -37.19 3.07
C ARG A 345 -35.89 -37.61 2.66
N VAL A 346 -36.40 -37.11 1.54
CA VAL A 346 -37.70 -37.50 0.96
C VAL A 346 -37.70 -38.97 0.54
N GLU A 347 -36.66 -39.46 -0.12
CA GLU A 347 -36.50 -40.88 -0.49
C GLU A 347 -36.58 -41.82 0.73
N ARG A 348 -35.88 -41.48 1.83
CA ARG A 348 -35.93 -42.22 3.10
C ARG A 348 -37.33 -42.24 3.70
N LEU A 349 -37.96 -41.06 3.82
CA LEU A 349 -39.33 -40.94 4.31
C LEU A 349 -40.33 -41.70 3.42
N GLN A 350 -40.10 -41.78 2.10
CA GLN A 350 -40.89 -42.60 1.18
C GLN A 350 -40.63 -44.11 1.32
N THR A 351 -39.44 -44.55 1.76
CA THR A 351 -39.21 -45.96 2.12
C THR A 351 -39.86 -46.32 3.45
N GLU A 352 -39.75 -45.45 4.47
CA GLU A 352 -40.39 -45.61 5.78
C GLU A 352 -41.94 -45.63 5.64
N LEU A 353 -42.51 -44.74 4.81
CA LEU A 353 -43.93 -44.72 4.48
C LEU A 353 -44.38 -45.97 3.69
N ARG A 354 -43.51 -46.59 2.89
CA ARG A 354 -43.82 -47.86 2.21
C ARG A 354 -43.80 -49.04 3.19
N ALA A 355 -42.77 -49.14 4.03
CA ALA A 355 -42.67 -50.20 5.05
C ALA A 355 -43.84 -50.15 6.05
N THR A 356 -44.20 -48.96 6.55
CA THR A 356 -45.36 -48.78 7.45
C THR A 356 -46.69 -49.11 6.76
N ARG A 357 -46.85 -48.81 5.47
CA ARG A 357 -48.01 -49.25 4.67
C ARG A 357 -48.04 -50.77 4.49
N GLN A 358 -46.91 -51.41 4.22
CA GLN A 358 -46.79 -52.88 4.09
C GLN A 358 -47.16 -53.57 5.41
N SER A 359 -46.59 -53.14 6.53
CA SER A 359 -46.96 -53.61 7.87
C SER A 359 -48.45 -53.36 8.18
N THR A 360 -49.01 -52.23 7.77
CA THR A 360 -50.47 -51.96 7.90
C THR A 360 -51.31 -52.94 7.07
N THR A 361 -50.86 -53.35 5.88
CA THR A 361 -51.56 -54.38 5.07
C THR A 361 -51.38 -55.79 5.62
N GLU A 362 -50.21 -56.12 6.19
CA GLU A 362 -49.96 -57.39 6.87
C GLU A 362 -50.82 -57.53 8.13
N LEU A 363 -50.89 -56.50 8.97
CA LEU A 363 -51.76 -56.46 10.15
C LEU A 363 -53.25 -56.56 9.77
N LYS A 364 -53.67 -55.96 8.64
CA LYS A 364 -55.03 -56.14 8.10
C LYS A 364 -55.28 -57.58 7.62
N ALA A 365 -54.31 -58.21 6.97
CA ALA A 365 -54.41 -59.61 6.55
C ALA A 365 -54.47 -60.56 7.76
N GLN A 366 -53.63 -60.34 8.78
CA GLN A 366 -53.66 -61.07 10.05
C GLN A 366 -55.00 -60.89 10.78
N LEU A 367 -55.55 -59.66 10.81
CA LEU A 367 -56.86 -59.38 11.39
C LEU A 367 -57.99 -60.11 10.63
N ASN A 368 -57.97 -60.10 9.31
CA ASN A 368 -58.92 -60.83 8.48
C ASN A 368 -58.84 -62.35 8.72
N HIS A 369 -57.63 -62.92 8.74
CA HIS A 369 -57.44 -64.33 9.05
C HIS A 369 -57.89 -64.69 10.48
N THR A 370 -57.65 -63.80 11.45
CA THR A 370 -58.16 -63.95 12.83
C THR A 370 -59.69 -63.93 12.86
N ASN A 371 -60.34 -63.09 12.04
CA ASN A 371 -61.79 -63.07 11.90
C ASN A 371 -62.33 -64.34 11.21
N GLU A 372 -61.66 -64.88 10.18
CA GLU A 372 -62.00 -66.18 9.58
C GLU A 372 -61.89 -67.33 10.58
N LEU A 373 -60.80 -67.38 11.37
CA LEU A 373 -60.62 -68.37 12.43
C LEU A 373 -61.71 -68.22 13.50
N LYS A 374 -62.06 -66.98 13.89
CA LYS A 374 -63.15 -66.72 14.83
C LYS A 374 -64.51 -67.17 14.28
N LEU A 375 -64.80 -66.96 13.00
CA LEU A 375 -66.01 -67.48 12.35
C LEU A 375 -66.03 -69.01 12.35
N LYS A 376 -64.95 -69.68 11.95
CA LYS A 376 -64.83 -71.14 12.00
C LYS A 376 -64.99 -71.70 13.42
N VAL A 377 -64.46 -71.01 14.43
CA VAL A 377 -64.65 -71.37 15.84
C VAL A 377 -66.10 -71.13 16.30
N MET A 378 -66.79 -70.11 15.79
CA MET A 378 -68.23 -69.92 16.05
C MET A 378 -69.09 -71.00 15.38
N GLU A 379 -68.80 -71.39 14.13
CA GLU A 379 -69.44 -72.50 13.40
C GLU A 379 -69.20 -73.84 14.11
N GLN A 380 -67.96 -74.12 14.55
CA GLN A 380 -67.64 -75.29 15.36
C GLN A 380 -68.39 -75.28 16.69
N ASN A 381 -68.44 -74.15 17.41
CA ASN A 381 -69.21 -74.04 18.65
C ASN A 381 -70.72 -74.24 18.42
N GLN A 382 -71.28 -73.75 17.30
CA GLN A 382 -72.67 -74.00 16.95
C GLN A 382 -72.92 -75.49 16.67
N THR A 383 -72.09 -76.14 15.85
CA THR A 383 -72.24 -77.57 15.55
C THR A 383 -72.04 -78.44 16.80
N VAL A 384 -71.13 -78.08 17.70
CA VAL A 384 -70.98 -78.71 19.03
C VAL A 384 -72.22 -78.48 19.89
N GLN A 385 -72.83 -77.28 19.87
CA GLN A 385 -74.08 -77.01 20.60
C GLN A 385 -75.28 -77.80 20.03
N GLU A 386 -75.33 -78.01 18.70
CA GLU A 386 -76.33 -78.86 18.05
C GLU A 386 -76.09 -80.35 18.33
N GLN A 387 -74.85 -80.81 18.32
CA GLN A 387 -74.47 -82.16 18.74
C GLN A 387 -74.82 -82.39 20.20
N LYS A 388 -74.57 -81.40 21.09
CA LYS A 388 -75.00 -81.45 22.49
C LYS A 388 -76.51 -81.58 22.60
N LYS A 389 -77.31 -80.72 21.96
CA LYS A 389 -78.79 -80.84 21.95
C LYS A 389 -79.27 -82.22 21.46
N LYS A 390 -78.59 -82.82 20.47
CA LYS A 390 -78.86 -84.18 19.99
C LYS A 390 -78.48 -85.25 21.01
N LEU A 391 -77.37 -85.07 21.74
CA LEU A 391 -76.92 -85.95 22.82
C LEU A 391 -77.84 -85.86 24.03
N ASP A 392 -78.23 -84.65 24.47
CA ASP A 392 -79.21 -84.41 25.53
C ASP A 392 -80.55 -85.12 25.21
N LEU A 393 -81.01 -85.04 23.95
CA LEU A 393 -82.22 -85.75 23.48
C LEU A 393 -82.02 -87.27 23.38
N LEU A 394 -80.82 -87.75 23.06
CA LEU A 394 -80.50 -89.19 23.08
C LEU A 394 -80.40 -89.72 24.51
N GLU A 395 -79.97 -88.91 25.47
CA GLU A 395 -79.92 -89.25 26.89
C GLU A 395 -81.33 -89.22 27.51
N GLU A 396 -82.20 -88.29 27.09
CA GLU A 396 -83.62 -88.32 27.45
C GLU A 396 -84.34 -89.55 26.87
N LYS A 397 -83.99 -89.97 25.64
CA LYS A 397 -84.48 -91.24 25.05
C LYS A 397 -83.89 -92.46 25.74
N LYS A 398 -82.60 -92.46 26.08
CA LYS A 398 -81.91 -93.53 26.81
C LYS A 398 -82.55 -93.72 28.18
N THR A 399 -82.73 -92.67 28.97
CA THR A 399 -83.39 -92.76 30.28
C THR A 399 -84.86 -93.17 30.20
N LYS A 400 -85.58 -92.86 29.11
CA LYS A 400 -86.91 -93.42 28.82
C LYS A 400 -86.85 -94.92 28.48
N VAL A 401 -85.82 -95.39 27.79
CA VAL A 401 -85.59 -96.82 27.52
C VAL A 401 -85.15 -97.56 28.79
N GLU A 402 -84.26 -97.00 29.60
CA GLU A 402 -83.82 -97.57 30.88
C GLU A 402 -84.99 -97.71 31.86
N LYS A 403 -85.86 -96.70 31.97
CA LYS A 403 -87.10 -96.78 32.77
C LYS A 403 -88.09 -97.85 32.26
N ARG A 404 -88.13 -98.10 30.95
CA ARG A 404 -88.91 -99.22 30.39
C ARG A 404 -88.24 -100.56 30.67
N LEU A 405 -86.92 -100.63 30.58
CA LEU A 405 -86.15 -101.84 30.86
C LEU A 405 -86.32 -102.27 32.32
N THR A 406 -86.18 -101.36 33.29
CA THR A 406 -86.40 -101.68 34.71
C THR A 406 -87.84 -102.11 35.03
N SER A 407 -88.83 -101.54 34.35
CA SER A 407 -90.23 -102.01 34.41
C SER A 407 -90.35 -103.46 33.92
N VAL A 408 -89.77 -103.78 32.76
CA VAL A 408 -89.81 -105.14 32.20
C VAL A 408 -89.03 -106.13 33.08
N THR A 409 -87.89 -105.74 33.66
CA THR A 409 -87.14 -106.58 34.61
C THR A 409 -87.97 -106.89 35.86
N SER A 410 -88.64 -105.89 36.44
CA SER A 410 -89.49 -106.13 37.63
C SER A 410 -90.74 -106.96 37.31
N ASP A 411 -91.36 -106.79 36.14
CA ASP A 411 -92.46 -107.65 35.67
C ASP A 411 -92.03 -109.12 35.47
N LEU A 412 -90.77 -109.34 35.06
CA LEU A 412 -90.18 -110.68 34.94
C LEU A 412 -89.86 -111.30 36.31
N GLU A 413 -89.26 -110.55 37.23
CA GLU A 413 -88.99 -111.01 38.60
C GLU A 413 -90.26 -111.40 39.38
N VAL A 414 -91.39 -110.74 39.09
CA VAL A 414 -92.71 -111.09 39.67
C VAL A 414 -93.28 -112.37 39.07
N LYS A 415 -93.00 -112.67 37.79
CA LYS A 415 -93.41 -113.94 37.16
C LYS A 415 -92.56 -115.11 37.65
N ASP A 416 -91.25 -114.94 37.70
CA ASP A 416 -90.28 -116.01 38.03
C ASP A 416 -90.56 -116.62 39.42
N LYS A 417 -90.88 -115.76 40.40
CA LYS A 417 -91.28 -116.17 41.76
C LYS A 417 -92.54 -117.05 41.78
N ARG A 418 -93.58 -116.68 41.01
CA ARG A 418 -94.82 -117.48 40.93
C ARG A 418 -94.56 -118.86 40.33
N THR A 419 -93.78 -118.95 39.25
CA THR A 419 -93.38 -120.24 38.66
C THR A 419 -92.52 -121.09 39.60
N GLN A 420 -91.77 -120.46 40.52
CA GLN A 420 -91.01 -121.17 41.56
C GLN A 420 -91.91 -121.73 42.68
N GLU A 421 -93.01 -121.04 43.02
CA GLU A 421 -94.03 -121.49 43.97
C GLU A 421 -94.82 -122.69 43.41
N ASP A 422 -95.37 -122.57 42.18
CA ASP A 422 -96.09 -123.65 41.47
C ASP A 422 -95.28 -124.96 41.41
N GLN A 423 -93.96 -124.85 41.22
CA GLN A 423 -93.06 -125.99 41.08
C GLN A 423 -92.80 -126.74 42.41
N GLN A 424 -93.01 -126.09 43.56
CA GLN A 424 -92.91 -126.76 44.87
C GLN A 424 -94.15 -127.61 45.17
N GLU A 425 -95.36 -127.15 44.85
CA GLU A 425 -96.60 -127.92 45.07
C GLU A 425 -96.68 -129.19 44.20
N LEU A 426 -96.19 -129.11 42.96
CA LEU A 426 -96.05 -130.29 42.10
C LEU A 426 -95.09 -131.35 42.66
N SER A 427 -94.16 -130.97 43.55
CA SER A 427 -93.20 -131.89 44.17
C SER A 427 -93.77 -132.69 45.34
N THR A 428 -94.79 -132.17 46.04
CA THR A 428 -95.44 -132.85 47.16
C THR A 428 -96.53 -133.81 46.66
N LEU A 429 -97.36 -133.39 45.71
CA LEU A 429 -98.40 -134.23 45.09
C LEU A 429 -97.84 -135.49 44.42
N ARG A 430 -96.67 -135.42 43.78
CA ARG A 430 -95.99 -136.59 43.20
C ARG A 430 -95.53 -137.63 44.23
N ARG A 431 -95.41 -137.26 45.51
CA ARG A 431 -94.89 -138.14 46.57
C ARG A 431 -95.97 -138.99 47.22
N SER A 432 -97.19 -138.48 47.37
CA SER A 432 -98.34 -139.24 47.90
C SER A 432 -98.87 -140.27 46.90
N LEU A 433 -98.94 -139.90 45.62
CA LEU A 433 -99.51 -140.77 44.57
C LEU A 433 -98.71 -142.08 44.39
N LYS A 434 -97.39 -142.04 44.58
CA LYS A 434 -96.54 -143.24 44.52
C LYS A 434 -96.85 -144.25 45.64
N LEU A 435 -97.14 -143.76 46.84
CA LEU A 435 -97.48 -144.57 48.01
C LEU A 435 -98.82 -145.30 47.85
N MET A 436 -99.79 -144.69 47.15
CA MET A 436 -101.07 -145.31 46.83
C MET A 436 -100.93 -146.48 45.83
N ALA A 437 -100.10 -146.31 44.79
CA ALA A 437 -99.87 -147.32 43.76
C ALA A 437 -99.11 -148.56 44.27
N GLU A 438 -98.36 -148.44 45.37
CA GLU A 438 -97.72 -149.57 46.04
C GLU A 438 -98.74 -150.37 46.88
N LYS A 439 -99.70 -149.69 47.53
CA LYS A 439 -100.81 -150.32 48.27
C LYS A 439 -101.84 -151.07 47.41
N GLU A 440 -102.07 -150.59 46.19
CA GLU A 440 -103.01 -151.21 45.24
C GLU A 440 -102.54 -152.60 44.78
N ARG A 441 -101.22 -152.78 44.62
CA ARG A 441 -100.62 -154.04 44.14
C ARG A 441 -100.78 -155.19 45.15
N GLU A 442 -100.46 -154.93 46.42
CA GLU A 442 -100.55 -155.92 47.51
C GLU A 442 -101.96 -156.57 47.61
N LEU A 443 -103.01 -155.79 47.34
CA LEU A 443 -104.40 -156.27 47.37
C LEU A 443 -104.79 -157.06 46.11
N SER A 444 -104.21 -156.75 44.95
CA SER A 444 -104.41 -157.50 43.71
C SER A 444 -103.73 -158.88 43.76
N ASP A 445 -102.53 -158.94 44.36
CA ASP A 445 -101.77 -160.18 44.49
C ASP A 445 -102.51 -161.15 45.44
N PHE A 446 -102.96 -160.69 46.60
CA PHE A 446 -103.74 -161.49 47.56
C PHE A 446 -105.04 -162.06 46.98
N ARG A 447 -105.75 -161.32 46.12
CA ARG A 447 -106.94 -161.81 45.39
C ARG A 447 -106.61 -163.02 44.51
N THR A 448 -105.41 -163.04 43.92
CA THR A 448 -104.97 -164.08 42.99
C THR A 448 -104.69 -165.38 43.75
N ASP A 449 -103.95 -165.31 44.86
CA ASP A 449 -103.61 -166.48 45.69
C ASP A 449 -104.84 -167.17 46.28
N VAL A 450 -105.81 -166.39 46.80
CA VAL A 450 -107.07 -166.94 47.35
C VAL A 450 -107.91 -167.63 46.28
N SER A 451 -107.92 -167.10 45.05
CA SER A 451 -108.62 -167.72 43.92
C SER A 451 -107.97 -169.06 43.54
N GLN A 452 -106.63 -169.11 43.57
CA GLN A 452 -105.85 -170.29 43.21
C GLN A 452 -105.98 -171.44 44.23
N MET A 453 -106.13 -171.13 45.53
CA MET A 453 -106.39 -172.16 46.57
C MET A 453 -107.82 -172.75 46.53
N LEU A 454 -108.78 -172.07 45.89
CA LEU A 454 -110.17 -172.52 45.81
C LEU A 454 -110.51 -173.29 44.52
N GLY A 455 -109.52 -173.58 43.67
CA GLY A 455 -109.69 -174.39 42.46
C GLY A 455 -110.48 -173.72 41.33
N LEU A 456 -110.58 -172.39 41.34
CA LEU A 456 -111.22 -171.60 40.30
C LEU A 456 -110.17 -171.10 39.29
N ASP A 457 -110.48 -171.16 38.00
CA ASP A 457 -109.53 -170.78 36.95
C ASP A 457 -109.31 -169.25 36.91
N PRO A 458 -108.05 -168.77 36.93
CA PRO A 458 -107.74 -167.35 37.09
C PRO A 458 -107.98 -166.48 35.83
N SER A 459 -108.54 -167.03 34.74
CA SER A 459 -108.83 -166.26 33.52
C SER A 459 -110.18 -165.52 33.55
N ALA A 460 -111.07 -165.82 34.50
CA ALA A 460 -112.41 -165.25 34.55
C ALA A 460 -112.47 -163.87 35.25
N VAL A 461 -112.88 -162.85 34.48
CA VAL A 461 -113.49 -161.63 35.01
C VAL A 461 -114.94 -161.95 35.43
N ASP A 462 -115.48 -161.22 36.41
CA ASP A 462 -116.86 -161.34 36.92
C ASP A 462 -117.24 -162.64 37.67
N VAL A 463 -116.33 -163.17 38.51
CA VAL A 463 -116.74 -163.95 39.70
C VAL A 463 -117.01 -162.97 40.86
N SER A 464 -118.21 -162.99 41.43
CA SER A 464 -118.58 -162.04 42.49
C SER A 464 -118.12 -162.49 43.88
N ASN A 465 -117.73 -161.53 44.74
CA ASN A 465 -117.23 -161.82 46.08
C ASN A 465 -118.22 -162.62 46.97
N HIS A 466 -119.53 -162.57 46.67
CA HIS A 466 -120.55 -163.30 47.43
C HIS A 466 -120.56 -164.81 47.12
N GLU A 467 -120.13 -165.22 45.94
CA GLU A 467 -120.10 -166.63 45.52
C GLU A 467 -118.88 -167.36 46.10
N VAL A 468 -117.73 -166.68 46.11
CA VAL A 468 -116.51 -167.13 46.83
C VAL A 468 -116.84 -167.38 48.31
N LEU A 469 -117.56 -166.47 48.95
CA LEU A 469 -118.01 -166.61 50.34
C LEU A 469 -118.98 -167.78 50.55
N LYS A 470 -119.85 -168.08 49.58
CA LYS A 470 -120.82 -169.20 49.69
C LYS A 470 -120.19 -170.59 49.55
N LEU A 471 -119.15 -170.72 48.73
CA LEU A 471 -118.37 -171.96 48.64
C LEU A 471 -117.51 -172.17 49.90
N LEU A 472 -116.94 -171.10 50.46
CA LEU A 472 -116.24 -171.13 51.75
C LEU A 472 -117.14 -171.61 52.91
N ASP A 473 -118.40 -171.15 52.96
CA ASP A 473 -119.37 -171.51 54.01
C ASP A 473 -119.65 -173.03 54.08
N THR A 474 -119.57 -173.74 52.95
CA THR A 474 -119.76 -175.20 52.91
C THR A 474 -118.51 -175.98 53.34
N SER A 475 -117.34 -175.34 53.34
CA SER A 475 -116.06 -175.93 53.80
C SER A 475 -115.70 -175.56 55.25
N LEU A 476 -116.54 -174.77 55.93
CA LEU A 476 -116.38 -174.46 57.35
C LEU A 476 -116.62 -175.68 58.22
N HIS A 477 -115.56 -176.35 58.68
CA HIS A 477 -115.59 -177.18 59.89
C HIS A 477 -114.32 -177.12 60.78
N HIS A 478 -113.22 -176.43 60.40
CA HIS A 478 -111.93 -176.48 61.14
C HIS A 478 -111.04 -175.17 61.11
N HIS A 479 -110.86 -174.47 62.26
CA HIS A 479 -109.69 -173.67 62.79
C HIS A 479 -109.32 -172.13 62.48
N HIS A 480 -109.25 -171.29 63.56
CA HIS A 480 -108.26 -170.22 64.07
C HIS A 480 -107.84 -168.81 63.44
N HIS A 481 -107.42 -167.78 64.28
CA HIS A 481 -106.89 -166.35 64.06
C HIS A 481 -106.29 -165.68 65.39
N HIS A 482 -105.69 -164.45 65.68
CA HIS A 482 -104.92 -163.26 65.09
C HIS A 482 -104.33 -162.21 66.18
N HIS A 483 -103.67 -161.03 65.84
CA HIS A 483 -102.89 -160.04 66.74
C HIS A 483 -102.77 -158.49 66.26
N VAL A 484 -101.97 -157.52 66.86
CA VAL A 484 -101.93 -155.98 66.60
C VAL A 484 -100.62 -155.05 66.97
N TYR A 485 -100.23 -153.89 66.27
CA TYR A 485 -99.55 -152.50 66.66
C TYR A 485 -98.17 -151.79 66.06
N PRO A 486 -97.95 -150.40 65.92
CA PRO A 486 -96.72 -149.59 65.35
C PRO A 486 -96.26 -148.06 65.77
N CYS A 487 -95.08 -147.40 65.36
CA CYS A 487 -94.62 -145.88 65.22
C CYS A 487 -93.02 -145.50 65.29
N ASP A 488 -92.27 -144.31 65.17
CA ASP A 488 -92.13 -142.89 64.54
C ASP A 488 -90.69 -142.12 64.75
N GLY A 489 -90.26 -140.94 64.12
CA GLY A 489 -88.98 -140.06 64.43
C GLY A 489 -88.43 -138.83 63.53
N ARG A 490 -87.64 -137.76 64.01
CA ARG A 490 -87.28 -136.35 63.39
C ARG A 490 -86.02 -135.51 64.03
N PHE A 491 -85.32 -134.33 63.73
CA PHE A 491 -84.82 -133.34 62.63
C PHE A 491 -83.78 -132.13 63.07
N TRP A 492 -83.07 -131.25 62.22
CA TRP A 492 -82.15 -130.00 62.52
C TRP A 492 -81.90 -128.85 61.36
N LEU A 493 -80.82 -127.96 61.29
CA LEU A 493 -80.62 -126.57 60.58
C LEU A 493 -79.32 -126.21 59.65
N CYS A 494 -79.21 -125.08 58.81
CA CYS A 494 -77.95 -124.50 58.07
C CYS A 494 -77.99 -123.13 57.15
N PRO A 495 -76.91 -122.24 56.96
CA PRO A 495 -76.68 -121.20 55.81
C PRO A 495 -75.22 -120.56 55.41
N ILE A 496 -74.90 -119.93 54.19
CA ILE A 496 -73.58 -119.23 53.72
C ILE A 496 -73.60 -118.16 52.49
N HIS A 497 -72.67 -117.12 52.30
CA HIS A 497 -72.04 -116.47 51.02
C HIS A 497 -71.08 -115.15 51.12
N GLN A 498 -70.39 -114.55 50.07
CA GLN A 498 -69.18 -113.57 50.16
C GLN A 498 -68.64 -112.59 48.94
N GLN A 499 -68.13 -111.32 49.21
CA GLN A 499 -67.07 -110.31 48.61
C GLN A 499 -67.01 -109.40 47.26
N SER A 500 -66.15 -108.31 47.18
CA SER A 500 -65.87 -107.28 46.04
C SER A 500 -64.63 -106.24 46.15
N ALA A 501 -64.10 -105.48 45.09
CA ALA A 501 -62.97 -104.42 45.15
C ALA A 501 -62.66 -103.36 43.92
N PRO A 502 -61.92 -102.17 44.05
CA PRO A 502 -61.57 -101.10 42.98
C PRO A 502 -60.21 -100.20 43.02
N GLN A 503 -59.83 -99.26 42.03
CA GLN A 503 -59.02 -97.91 42.10
C GLN A 503 -58.02 -97.30 40.95
N ASN A 504 -57.94 -95.93 40.74
CA ASN A 504 -56.87 -94.80 40.58
C ASN A 504 -55.68 -94.45 39.52
N HIS A 505 -55.40 -93.11 39.25
CA HIS A 505 -54.15 -92.21 38.92
C HIS A 505 -53.29 -92.18 37.55
N PHE A 506 -52.31 -91.27 37.11
CA PHE A 506 -51.94 -89.76 37.10
C PHE A 506 -50.64 -89.23 36.25
N HIS A 507 -50.51 -87.90 35.88
CA HIS A 507 -49.29 -86.94 35.68
C HIS A 507 -48.41 -86.57 34.36
N ARG A 508 -47.42 -85.58 34.42
CA ARG A 508 -46.58 -84.86 33.35
C ARG A 508 -45.21 -84.15 33.81
N PRO A 509 -44.10 -83.99 32.98
CA PRO A 509 -42.83 -83.17 33.19
C PRO A 509 -42.67 -81.88 32.26
N GLY A 510 -41.57 -81.07 32.02
CA GLY A 510 -40.11 -80.81 32.38
C GLY A 510 -39.40 -79.90 31.27
N THR A 511 -38.15 -79.33 31.17
CA THR A 511 -36.96 -78.82 31.98
C THR A 511 -35.81 -78.19 31.07
N SER A 512 -34.93 -77.18 31.45
CA SER A 512 -33.79 -76.56 30.61
C SER A 512 -32.74 -75.59 31.32
N ILE A 513 -31.55 -75.23 30.70
CA ILE A 513 -30.42 -74.29 31.15
C ILE A 513 -29.38 -73.97 29.96
N ASP A 514 -28.28 -73.13 29.82
CA ASP A 514 -27.37 -72.11 30.52
C ASP A 514 -26.74 -71.05 29.46
N THR A 515 -25.56 -70.32 29.38
CA THR A 515 -24.20 -70.09 30.03
C THR A 515 -23.39 -68.79 29.52
N SER A 516 -22.23 -68.37 30.13
CA SER A 516 -21.02 -67.56 29.62
C SER A 516 -21.01 -65.98 29.44
N THR A 517 -19.92 -65.15 29.21
CA THR A 517 -18.41 -65.03 29.50
C THR A 517 -17.74 -63.70 28.92
N ALA A 518 -16.66 -63.05 29.50
CA ALA A 518 -15.96 -61.79 28.97
C ALA A 518 -14.51 -61.35 29.50
N ARG A 519 -13.80 -60.32 28.89
CA ARG A 519 -12.46 -59.64 29.25
C ARG A 519 -12.13 -58.38 28.32
N SER A 520 -11.06 -57.51 28.25
CA SER A 520 -9.75 -57.02 28.88
C SER A 520 -9.07 -55.91 27.94
N HIS A 521 -8.07 -54.98 28.09
CA HIS A 521 -7.17 -54.14 29.00
C HIS A 521 -6.42 -53.05 28.07
N SER A 522 -5.41 -52.12 28.24
CA SER A 522 -4.45 -51.41 29.21
C SER A 522 -3.48 -50.42 28.40
N LEU A 523 -2.63 -49.41 28.78
CA LEU A 523 -2.27 -48.47 29.92
C LEU A 523 -1.10 -47.41 29.56
N ASN A 524 -1.02 -46.20 30.20
CA ASN A 524 0.14 -45.22 30.48
C ASN A 524 0.99 -44.49 29.34
N ASP A 525 1.90 -43.44 29.46
CA ASP A 525 2.54 -42.55 30.51
C ASP A 525 3.27 -41.18 30.02
N SER A 526 3.71 -40.26 30.94
CA SER A 526 4.89 -39.27 30.98
C SER A 526 5.15 -38.06 29.98
N ALA A 527 6.04 -37.02 30.16
CA ALA A 527 6.59 -36.21 31.32
C ALA A 527 7.61 -34.98 31.01
N VAL A 528 7.44 -33.80 31.67
CA VAL A 528 8.40 -32.79 32.32
C VAL A 528 9.43 -31.77 31.64
N ALA A 529 9.39 -30.47 32.07
CA ALA A 529 10.39 -29.31 32.13
C ALA A 529 10.94 -28.59 30.85
N MET A 530 11.57 -27.37 30.80
CA MET A 530 12.01 -26.29 31.76
C MET A 530 12.07 -24.85 31.09
N ARG A 531 12.48 -23.76 31.81
CA ARG A 531 12.75 -22.36 31.31
C ARG A 531 14.05 -21.75 31.91
N VAL A 532 14.67 -20.73 31.26
CA VAL A 532 15.89 -19.99 31.69
C VAL A 532 15.82 -18.46 31.33
N LEU A 533 16.66 -17.58 31.91
CA LEU A 533 16.55 -16.10 31.87
C LEU A 533 17.91 -15.34 31.99
N CYS A 534 18.11 -14.24 31.23
CA CYS A 534 19.09 -13.12 31.42
C CYS A 534 20.62 -13.47 31.47
N PRO A 535 21.58 -12.50 31.61
CA PRO A 535 21.54 -11.02 31.72
C PRO A 535 22.06 -10.31 30.42
N ASP A 536 22.41 -9.01 30.29
CA ASP A 536 22.91 -8.00 31.24
C ASP A 536 22.77 -6.55 30.71
N CYS A 537 22.51 -5.55 31.60
CA CYS A 537 22.85 -4.11 31.40
C CYS A 537 22.35 -3.19 32.54
N CYS A 538 23.19 -2.97 33.55
CA CYS A 538 23.01 -1.87 34.52
C CYS A 538 24.25 -0.95 34.51
N HIS A 539 24.01 0.37 34.38
CA HIS A 539 24.73 1.52 34.97
C HIS A 539 24.58 2.75 34.06
N GLY A 540 24.04 3.84 34.62
CA GLY A 540 24.03 5.15 33.97
C GLY A 540 24.75 6.17 34.87
N PHE A 541 25.71 6.90 34.31
CA PHE A 541 26.23 8.14 34.90
C PHE A 541 26.69 9.11 33.81
N LEU A 542 26.91 10.37 34.20
CA LEU A 542 27.06 11.52 33.29
C LEU A 542 28.32 11.43 32.40
N CYS A 543 28.12 11.67 31.10
CA CYS A 543 29.13 12.34 30.26
C CYS A 543 28.43 13.08 29.10
N CYS A 544 27.71 14.16 29.45
CA CYS A 544 26.89 14.94 28.52
C CYS A 544 27.53 16.31 28.18
N GLN A 545 28.76 16.29 27.68
CA GLN A 545 29.35 17.41 26.94
C GLN A 545 29.95 16.90 25.62
N ASP A 546 30.05 17.83 24.67
CA ASP A 546 30.43 17.67 23.26
C ASP A 546 29.44 17.02 22.27
N ASN A 547 29.33 17.68 21.11
CA ASN A 547 28.62 17.20 19.93
C ASN A 547 29.44 16.13 19.21
N CYS A 548 29.54 14.96 19.85
CA CYS A 548 30.26 13.80 19.33
C CYS A 548 29.29 12.79 18.68
N GLN A 549 29.51 12.51 17.40
CA GLN A 549 28.83 11.42 16.69
C GLN A 549 29.69 10.15 16.77
N VAL A 550 29.07 9.01 17.10
CA VAL A 550 29.76 7.72 17.22
C VAL A 550 29.23 6.75 16.17
N PHE A 551 30.15 6.14 15.43
CA PHE A 551 29.87 5.10 14.44
C PHE A 551 30.42 3.77 14.93
N TYR A 552 29.61 2.72 14.82
CA TYR A 552 29.99 1.32 15.01
C TYR A 552 29.84 0.62 13.66
N ILE A 553 30.90 -0.01 13.17
CA ILE A 553 30.97 -0.71 11.90
C ILE A 553 31.24 -2.18 12.20
N HIS A 554 30.27 -3.06 12.01
CA HIS A 554 30.41 -4.51 12.19
C HIS A 554 30.96 -5.16 10.91
N ASN A 555 31.46 -6.39 11.04
CA ASN A 555 31.99 -7.20 9.93
C ASN A 555 33.05 -6.47 9.07
N LEU A 556 33.96 -5.72 9.72
CA LEU A 556 34.99 -4.91 9.07
C LEU A 556 36.09 -5.78 8.42
N PRO A 557 36.27 -5.74 7.08
CA PRO A 557 37.19 -6.63 6.38
C PRO A 557 38.64 -6.55 6.88
N SER A 558 39.38 -7.66 6.75
CA SER A 558 40.76 -7.81 7.26
C SER A 558 41.73 -6.75 6.74
N SER A 559 41.57 -6.36 5.47
CA SER A 559 42.35 -5.33 4.77
C SER A 559 42.08 -3.88 5.23
N VAL A 560 40.97 -3.60 5.91
CA VAL A 560 40.60 -2.24 6.30
C VAL A 560 41.29 -1.85 7.59
N THR A 561 42.25 -0.93 7.50
CA THR A 561 43.00 -0.43 8.67
C THR A 561 42.31 0.73 9.38
N GLN A 562 42.63 0.90 10.66
CA GLN A 562 42.25 2.06 11.48
C GLN A 562 42.54 3.40 10.80
N ASN A 563 43.66 3.50 10.06
CA ASN A 563 44.08 4.74 9.38
C ASN A 563 43.25 5.02 8.12
N MET A 564 42.81 3.99 7.39
CA MET A 564 41.85 4.13 6.29
C MET A 564 40.50 4.64 6.80
N LEU A 565 40.00 4.09 7.91
CA LEU A 565 38.79 4.60 8.57
C LEU A 565 38.95 6.05 9.03
N ARG A 566 40.06 6.39 9.70
CA ARG A 566 40.31 7.76 10.18
C ARG A 566 40.32 8.77 9.03
N LYS A 567 41.10 8.52 7.96
CA LYS A 567 41.15 9.38 6.77
C LYS A 567 39.78 9.53 6.11
N ARG A 568 39.04 8.43 5.94
CA ARG A 568 37.72 8.43 5.30
C ARG A 568 36.71 9.27 6.09
N PHE A 569 36.63 9.08 7.39
CA PHE A 569 35.64 9.74 8.23
C PHE A 569 36.04 11.19 8.62
N GLN A 570 37.27 11.61 8.34
CA GLN A 570 37.76 12.99 8.52
C GLN A 570 36.91 14.05 7.77
N VAL A 571 36.21 13.65 6.70
CA VAL A 571 35.28 14.51 5.96
C VAL A 571 34.09 14.98 6.84
N PHE A 572 33.70 14.18 7.84
CA PHE A 572 32.60 14.50 8.76
C PHE A 572 33.05 15.31 10.00
N GLY A 573 34.34 15.66 10.11
CA GLY A 573 34.91 16.41 11.22
C GLY A 573 36.20 15.79 11.76
N LYS A 574 36.74 16.34 12.86
CA LYS A 574 37.91 15.75 13.51
C LYS A 574 37.49 14.43 14.18
N ALA A 575 37.95 13.31 13.61
CA ALA A 575 37.88 11.99 14.21
C ALA A 575 38.91 11.91 15.36
N GLU A 576 38.49 12.32 16.56
CA GLU A 576 39.32 12.33 17.77
C GLU A 576 39.81 10.90 18.08
N ASP A 577 38.86 9.97 18.22
CA ASP A 577 39.14 8.55 18.48
C ASP A 577 38.57 7.67 17.35
N CYS A 578 39.35 6.67 16.97
CA CYS A 578 39.05 5.76 15.87
C CYS A 578 39.83 4.48 16.14
N LYS A 579 39.14 3.37 16.39
CA LYS A 579 39.72 2.08 16.83
C LYS A 579 39.12 0.94 16.01
N VAL A 580 39.89 -0.13 15.83
CA VAL A 580 39.39 -1.43 15.36
C VAL A 580 39.54 -2.40 16.50
N ILE A 581 38.46 -3.09 16.86
CA ILE A 581 38.37 -4.06 17.95
C ILE A 581 37.90 -5.40 17.37
N ILE A 582 38.09 -6.48 18.10
CA ILE A 582 37.53 -7.80 17.77
C ILE A 582 36.60 -8.19 18.92
N CYS A 583 35.37 -8.58 18.60
CA CYS A 583 34.36 -8.95 19.57
C CYS A 583 33.52 -10.10 18.98
N ASN A 584 33.39 -11.20 19.70
CA ASN A 584 32.71 -12.42 19.24
C ASN A 584 33.16 -12.85 17.84
N GLU A 585 34.48 -12.94 17.65
CA GLU A 585 35.19 -13.25 16.38
C GLU A 585 35.02 -12.21 15.25
N GLU A 586 34.09 -11.26 15.37
CA GLU A 586 33.86 -10.21 14.38
C GLU A 586 34.77 -8.99 14.60
N ARG A 587 35.47 -8.56 13.53
CA ARG A 587 36.20 -7.28 13.51
C ARG A 587 35.20 -6.12 13.42
N CYS A 588 35.30 -5.19 14.36
CA CYS A 588 34.42 -4.02 14.46
C CYS A 588 35.23 -2.71 14.46
N GLY A 589 34.82 -1.72 13.68
CA GLY A 589 35.37 -0.36 13.69
C GLY A 589 34.53 0.57 14.56
N VAL A 590 35.16 1.31 15.49
CA VAL A 590 34.50 2.31 16.35
C VAL A 590 35.13 3.68 16.10
N ILE A 591 34.31 4.68 15.73
CA ILE A 591 34.79 6.01 15.34
C ILE A 591 33.99 7.10 16.07
N LYS A 592 34.68 7.98 16.79
CA LYS A 592 34.11 9.14 17.49
C LYS A 592 34.58 10.43 16.79
N ILE A 593 33.62 11.22 16.29
CA ILE A 593 33.88 12.45 15.52
C ILE A 593 33.21 13.62 16.22
N ARG A 594 33.96 14.71 16.46
CA ARG A 594 33.46 15.93 17.12
C ARG A 594 33.24 17.03 16.08
N GLN A 595 32.05 17.64 16.11
CA GLN A 595 31.72 18.75 15.22
C GLN A 595 32.25 20.08 15.77
N THR A 596 33.24 20.67 15.10
CA THR A 596 33.76 22.00 15.41
C THR A 596 32.89 23.09 14.77
N GLY A 597 32.14 23.84 15.58
CA GLY A 597 31.41 25.02 15.12
C GLY A 597 32.34 26.24 15.01
N GLY A 598 32.39 26.87 13.83
CA GLY A 598 33.21 28.05 13.58
C GLY A 598 33.15 28.51 12.12
N GLN A 599 33.18 29.83 11.92
CA GLN A 599 33.03 30.59 10.68
C GLN A 599 33.55 29.97 9.37
N ARG A 600 32.84 30.25 8.27
CA ARG A 600 33.44 30.31 6.92
C ARG A 600 33.25 31.71 6.34
N HIS A 601 34.33 32.29 5.81
CA HIS A 601 34.25 33.54 5.06
C HIS A 601 33.61 33.34 3.68
N ARG A 602 33.03 34.43 3.17
CA ARG A 602 32.34 34.56 1.87
C ARG A 602 33.31 34.41 0.68
N ARG A 603 33.05 33.41 -0.16
CA ARG A 603 33.24 33.48 -1.62
C ARG A 603 32.02 32.82 -2.27
N GLU A 604 31.55 33.40 -3.38
CA GLU A 604 30.18 33.19 -3.85
C GLU A 604 30.08 32.11 -4.94
N THR A 605 29.31 31.06 -4.65
CA THR A 605 28.49 30.34 -5.62
C THR A 605 27.20 29.94 -4.89
N ALA A 606 26.04 30.35 -5.41
CA ALA A 606 24.80 30.29 -4.65
C ALA A 606 24.04 28.97 -4.84
N PHE A 607 24.04 28.11 -3.81
CA PHE A 607 22.98 27.13 -3.57
C PHE A 607 22.99 26.67 -2.11
N ASN A 608 22.10 27.23 -1.27
CA ASN A 608 21.41 26.51 -0.18
C ASN A 608 20.49 27.42 0.63
N THR A 609 19.31 26.91 0.98
CA THR A 609 18.54 27.41 2.13
C THR A 609 17.73 26.27 2.76
N ALA A 610 18.08 25.95 4.01
CA ALA A 610 17.28 25.14 4.95
C ALA A 610 17.83 25.38 6.37
N PRO A 611 17.09 26.02 7.29
CA PRO A 611 17.59 26.36 8.63
C PRO A 611 17.50 25.19 9.62
N ALA A 612 18.26 25.29 10.72
CA ALA A 612 18.35 24.25 11.74
C ALA A 612 17.23 24.31 12.80
N GLY A 613 16.73 23.14 13.20
CA GLY A 613 15.93 22.95 14.41
C GLY A 613 16.62 21.96 15.37
N LEU A 614 17.29 22.46 16.41
CA LEU A 614 18.29 21.68 17.17
C LEU A 614 17.68 20.80 18.27
N ARG A 615 17.04 19.67 17.90
CA ARG A 615 16.80 18.58 18.86
C ARG A 615 18.13 17.90 19.23
N ARG A 616 18.47 17.87 20.52
CA ARG A 616 19.63 17.09 21.03
C ARG A 616 19.49 15.62 20.64
N LEU A 617 20.48 15.07 19.94
CA LEU A 617 20.44 13.69 19.44
C LEU A 617 21.88 13.16 19.24
N THR A 618 22.43 12.54 20.27
CA THR A 618 23.69 11.77 20.23
C THR A 618 23.50 10.47 19.45
N ARG A 619 23.33 10.58 18.12
CA ARG A 619 23.10 9.45 17.22
C ARG A 619 24.35 8.56 17.13
N LYS A 620 24.40 7.52 17.98
CA LYS A 620 25.08 6.27 17.63
C LYS A 620 24.54 5.80 16.28
N ARG A 621 25.41 5.47 15.32
CA ARG A 621 25.02 4.83 14.06
C ARG A 621 25.73 3.49 13.94
N TYR A 622 24.96 2.46 13.60
CA TYR A 622 25.47 1.13 13.30
C TYR A 622 25.50 0.97 11.78
N ILE A 623 26.57 0.36 11.27
CA ILE A 623 26.77 0.00 9.87
C ILE A 623 27.18 -1.47 9.90
N ASP A 624 26.43 -2.33 9.23
CA ASP A 624 26.81 -3.74 9.07
C ASP A 624 27.28 -3.98 7.63
N LEU A 625 28.31 -4.82 7.50
CA LEU A 625 28.99 -5.16 6.25
C LEU A 625 28.86 -6.67 6.06
N GLY A 626 27.62 -7.12 5.75
CA GLY A 626 27.21 -8.52 5.80
C GLY A 626 28.22 -9.51 5.21
N LYS A 627 28.36 -10.67 5.89
CA LYS A 627 29.55 -11.53 5.91
C LYS A 627 30.09 -12.00 4.55
N ASP A 628 29.24 -12.06 3.52
CA ASP A 628 29.58 -12.59 2.20
C ASP A 628 30.10 -11.54 1.19
N ASN A 629 30.29 -10.28 1.61
CA ASN A 629 30.70 -9.21 0.71
C ASN A 629 32.19 -9.27 0.34
N HIS A 630 32.48 -9.56 -0.93
CA HIS A 630 33.81 -9.38 -1.54
C HIS A 630 34.40 -7.98 -1.26
N PRO A 631 35.75 -7.85 -1.15
CA PRO A 631 36.41 -6.59 -0.80
C PRO A 631 36.06 -5.42 -1.72
N THR A 632 35.66 -5.71 -2.97
CA THR A 632 35.15 -4.77 -3.97
C THR A 632 34.02 -3.86 -3.45
N ALA A 633 33.14 -4.37 -2.58
CA ALA A 633 32.03 -3.59 -2.04
C ALA A 633 32.52 -2.44 -1.14
N PHE A 634 33.54 -2.67 -0.31
CA PHE A 634 34.13 -1.63 0.52
C PHE A 634 35.02 -0.66 -0.29
N THR A 635 35.63 -1.13 -1.38
CA THR A 635 36.33 -0.27 -2.35
C THR A 635 35.36 0.65 -3.09
N SER A 636 34.20 0.13 -3.52
CA SER A 636 33.11 0.91 -4.12
C SER A 636 32.61 1.97 -3.14
N LEU A 637 32.46 1.60 -1.86
CA LEU A 637 32.19 2.58 -0.81
C LEU A 637 33.30 3.64 -0.75
N LEU A 638 34.59 3.27 -0.75
CA LEU A 638 35.76 4.17 -0.63
C LEU A 638 35.93 5.15 -1.80
N GLN A 639 35.49 4.79 -3.01
CA GLN A 639 35.64 5.62 -4.21
C GLN A 639 34.37 6.42 -4.57
N ALA A 640 33.20 6.06 -4.02
CA ALA A 640 31.96 6.82 -4.25
C ALA A 640 32.03 8.22 -3.62
N PRO A 641 31.85 9.32 -4.39
CA PRO A 641 31.63 10.64 -3.81
C PRO A 641 30.27 10.66 -3.11
N PHE A 642 30.26 10.91 -1.80
CA PHE A 642 29.02 11.04 -1.04
C PHE A 642 28.31 12.34 -1.43
N THR A 643 27.35 12.24 -2.34
CA THR A 643 26.29 13.24 -2.50
C THR A 643 25.49 13.32 -1.20
N GLY A 644 25.52 14.48 -0.55
CA GLY A 644 24.75 14.74 0.67
C GLY A 644 23.25 14.90 0.39
N PRO A 645 22.39 14.63 1.38
CA PRO A 645 20.97 14.98 1.35
C PRO A 645 20.71 16.47 1.61
#